data_AF-A0A1G9AH06-F1
#
_entry.id   AF-A0A1G9AH06-F1
#
_cell.length_a   1.000
_cell.length_b   1.000
_cell.length_c   1.000
_cell.angle_alpha   90.00
_cell.angle_beta   90.00
_cell.angle_gamma   90.00
#
_symmetry.space_group_name_H-M   'P 1'
#
loop_
_entity.id
_entity.type
_entity.pdbx_description
1 polymer ?
#
loop_
_entity_poly.entity_id
_entity_poly.type
_entity_poly.pdbx_seq_one_letter_code
_entity_poly.pdbx_strand_id
1 'polypeptide(L)'
;MRKGEDMDRERPRAREKNVTGKGTGLGREGSGLGTGPVGSGDGYSGRGSNNGRGGGGITRGAGLSLPVIIIIVLVYFLGGGNLLGGGGGESSVSYDYGSSNQSSGGSFGGSYGGLTGGTQTSTSSSSQGSWSTGGATGNLDTAVASGSREKRTRILGGGKDVVTIMIYLCGTDLESRSRMATSDLQEMASADIGDNVNVIVYTGGCSRWNNDIISSRTNQIYQVKKGGLLPLEDNVGAHCMTDPSTLSSFIQYCSKKFPANRNELILWDHGCGSVSGYGYDEKFRSSGSMSLAGINKALREGGVTFDFIGFDACLMATAETGLMLNQYADYMVASEETEPGIGWYYTNWLSSLSKNTSMPTPEIGKRIIDDFVDTCARRTPGQGTTLSITDLAELAGTVPSKLNAFSQSISKSIQEKDYRTISRARSGTREFAASNRIDQIDLAHFAYNMGNKEGKELAETIRSAVKYNRTSSGMTNSYGLSIYFPYQSTRYVDKATQTYDAIGMDKDYAQAIREFASMEVSGQAAAGGSTTGSPIPSLFGTLLGGSPYGGGSAAGSGSGGSSYGGSSPYGSGMNEELIGQLLGSFLGGDYSSISGLSSSNAGFLQGRMVSDEETVQYINDNHLDTSALYWTENEEGKAVMTLSEQQWDLIHSLDLNLFYDDGEGFIDLGLDNIYSFDKEGNLVADEGKTWLGINNHIVPYYHLDTSEDGDNWTITGRVPAFLNDERVNLIIVFDNDHPKGFVAGAQTVYEDEKIEVLAKNLTEIADGDVLTFICDYYSYDGKYQDSYRMPKPVTVNGDLTVSDVLLPEGKVRLTYRLTDIYNQAYWTEALNH
;
A
#
# COMPACT_ATOMS: atom_id res chain seq x y z
N MET A 1 32.34 -4.98 -22.02
CA MET A 1 33.25 -4.81 -20.87
C MET A 1 33.01 -3.44 -20.24
N ARG A 2 31.91 -3.31 -19.47
CA ARG A 2 31.77 -2.22 -18.50
C ARG A 2 32.49 -2.66 -17.22
N LYS A 3 33.15 -1.73 -16.54
CA LYS A 3 33.93 -2.01 -15.32
C LYS A 3 32.98 -2.13 -14.12
N GLY A 4 33.37 -2.92 -13.12
CA GLY A 4 32.54 -3.41 -12.01
C GLY A 4 31.84 -2.38 -11.11
N GLU A 5 31.98 -1.07 -11.31
CA GLU A 5 31.14 -0.06 -10.63
C GLU A 5 29.76 0.11 -11.29
N ASP A 6 29.60 -0.24 -12.58
CA ASP A 6 28.30 -0.21 -13.27
C ASP A 6 27.47 -1.48 -13.02
N MET A 7 28.09 -2.60 -12.59
CA MET A 7 27.38 -3.86 -12.34
C MET A 7 26.55 -3.85 -11.04
N ASP A 8 26.93 -3.03 -10.06
CA ASP A 8 26.19 -2.90 -8.80
C ASP A 8 24.87 -2.12 -8.95
N ARG A 9 24.65 -1.44 -10.09
CA ARG A 9 23.46 -0.61 -10.34
C ARG A 9 22.31 -1.31 -11.07
N GLU A 10 22.54 -2.52 -11.59
CA GLU A 10 21.52 -3.30 -12.31
C GLU A 10 21.01 -4.50 -11.48
N ARG A 11 21.36 -4.57 -10.20
CA ARG A 11 20.94 -5.66 -9.30
C ARG A 11 20.03 -5.13 -8.18
N PRO A 12 19.06 -5.93 -7.73
CA PRO A 12 18.20 -5.56 -6.61
C PRO A 12 19.02 -5.17 -5.37
N ARG A 13 18.55 -4.19 -4.59
CA ARG A 13 19.21 -3.76 -3.34
C ARG A 13 18.86 -4.70 -2.19
N ALA A 14 19.92 -5.17 -1.51
CA ALA A 14 19.80 -5.93 -0.28
C ALA A 14 19.85 -5.00 0.95
N ARG A 15 19.13 -5.36 2.02
CA ARG A 15 19.31 -4.69 3.32
C ARG A 15 20.62 -5.11 3.99
N GLU A 16 21.14 -4.27 4.86
CA GLU A 16 22.31 -4.61 5.68
C GLU A 16 21.94 -5.63 6.76
N LYS A 17 22.84 -6.60 7.00
CA LYS A 17 22.75 -7.52 8.14
C LYS A 17 23.39 -6.90 9.38
N ASN A 18 22.64 -6.86 10.48
CA ASN A 18 23.11 -6.36 11.77
C ASN A 18 22.98 -7.46 12.84
N VAL A 19 24.00 -8.31 12.97
CA VAL A 19 23.94 -9.48 13.85
C VAL A 19 24.21 -9.10 15.30
N THR A 20 23.22 -9.32 16.17
CA THR A 20 23.31 -9.10 17.62
C THR A 20 22.97 -10.37 18.39
N GLY A 21 23.89 -10.84 19.23
CA GLY A 21 23.59 -11.83 20.27
C GLY A 21 22.93 -13.14 19.78
N LYS A 22 22.20 -13.79 20.70
CA LYS A 22 21.50 -15.05 20.45
C LYS A 22 20.00 -14.81 20.37
N GLY A 23 19.35 -15.40 19.37
CA GLY A 23 17.92 -15.36 19.20
C GLY A 23 17.18 -16.19 20.25
N THR A 24 15.95 -15.78 20.52
CA THR A 24 15.01 -16.42 21.44
C THR A 24 13.64 -16.56 20.80
N GLY A 25 12.70 -17.23 21.45
CA GLY A 25 11.30 -17.24 21.02
C GLY A 25 11.00 -18.06 19.77
N LEU A 26 11.98 -18.79 19.22
CA LEU A 26 11.75 -19.70 18.10
C LEU A 26 10.97 -20.94 18.55
N GLY A 27 9.86 -21.21 17.88
CA GLY A 27 8.98 -22.34 18.14
C GLY A 27 7.53 -22.00 17.80
N ARG A 28 6.64 -22.96 18.07
CA ARG A 28 5.19 -22.82 17.92
C ARG A 28 4.49 -23.30 19.19
N GLU A 29 3.43 -22.61 19.60
CA GLU A 29 2.63 -22.95 20.78
C GLU A 29 1.12 -22.94 20.46
N GLY A 30 0.36 -23.70 21.26
CA GLY A 30 -1.09 -23.77 21.19
C GLY A 30 -1.62 -24.61 20.03
N SER A 31 -2.93 -24.52 19.80
CA SER A 31 -3.57 -25.06 18.60
C SER A 31 -3.36 -24.12 17.41
N GLY A 32 -3.39 -24.68 16.20
CA GLY A 32 -3.40 -23.88 14.98
C GLY A 32 -4.49 -22.82 14.99
N LEU A 33 -4.18 -21.65 14.40
CA LEU A 33 -5.03 -20.47 14.45
C LEU A 33 -6.24 -20.56 13.49
N GLY A 34 -6.20 -21.44 12.47
CA GLY A 34 -7.23 -21.55 11.46
C GLY A 34 -7.37 -20.31 10.56
N THR A 35 -6.32 -19.47 10.50
CA THR A 35 -6.33 -18.19 9.78
C THR A 35 -5.83 -18.27 8.34
N GLY A 36 -5.33 -19.44 7.93
CA GLY A 36 -4.57 -19.58 6.68
C GLY A 36 -3.18 -18.94 6.76
N PRO A 37 -2.33 -19.17 5.74
CA PRO A 37 -0.93 -18.78 5.77
C PRO A 37 -0.73 -17.27 5.87
N VAL A 38 0.17 -16.84 6.74
CA VAL A 38 0.56 -15.45 6.95
C VAL A 38 1.66 -14.99 6.00
N GLY A 39 2.38 -15.92 5.37
CA GLY A 39 3.50 -15.65 4.49
C GLY A 39 3.16 -15.54 3.00
N SER A 40 2.05 -16.14 2.56
CA SER A 40 1.52 -15.85 1.23
C SER A 40 0.86 -14.47 1.22
N GLY A 41 1.22 -13.59 0.30
CA GLY A 41 0.43 -12.37 0.07
C GLY A 41 -0.99 -12.66 -0.46
N ASP A 42 -1.31 -13.94 -0.77
CA ASP A 42 -2.66 -14.47 -1.01
C ASP A 42 -3.41 -14.88 0.27
N GLY A 43 -2.88 -14.55 1.45
CA GLY A 43 -3.55 -14.85 2.72
C GLY A 43 -5.00 -14.35 2.69
N TYR A 44 -5.93 -15.30 2.65
CA TYR A 44 -7.41 -15.20 2.51
C TYR A 44 -8.08 -15.60 1.17
N SER A 45 -7.40 -16.13 0.15
CA SER A 45 -8.13 -16.71 -1.01
C SER A 45 -8.21 -18.24 -0.93
N GLY A 46 -9.17 -18.78 -0.16
CA GLY A 46 -9.22 -20.22 0.02
C GLY A 46 -10.42 -20.84 0.72
N ARG A 47 -11.66 -20.36 0.50
CA ARG A 47 -12.85 -21.10 0.93
C ARG A 47 -13.79 -21.45 -0.21
N GLY A 48 -13.44 -22.53 -0.93
CA GLY A 48 -14.44 -23.34 -1.61
C GLY A 48 -15.35 -24.02 -0.59
N SER A 49 -16.63 -23.64 -0.56
CA SER A 49 -17.66 -24.34 0.21
C SER A 49 -17.81 -25.76 -0.32
N ASN A 50 -17.03 -26.71 0.19
CA ASN A 50 -17.25 -28.12 -0.08
C ASN A 50 -18.11 -28.70 1.04
N ASN A 51 -19.42 -28.52 0.88
CA ASN A 51 -20.44 -29.05 1.77
C ASN A 51 -20.59 -30.57 1.52
N GLY A 52 -19.62 -31.34 2.01
CA GLY A 52 -19.64 -32.79 2.01
C GLY A 52 -20.72 -33.31 2.94
N ARG A 53 -21.86 -33.71 2.36
CA ARG A 53 -22.93 -34.48 3.01
C ARG A 53 -22.37 -35.81 3.55
N GLY A 54 -21.97 -35.82 4.82
CA GLY A 54 -21.74 -37.04 5.60
C GLY A 54 -22.91 -37.31 6.53
N GLY A 55 -23.78 -38.25 6.16
CA GLY A 55 -24.91 -38.68 6.98
C GLY A 55 -24.48 -39.49 8.19
N GLY A 56 -25.00 -39.13 9.37
CA GLY A 56 -24.95 -39.93 10.59
C GLY A 56 -25.90 -39.34 11.63
N GLY A 57 -27.13 -39.87 11.73
CA GLY A 57 -27.98 -39.69 12.92
C GLY A 57 -27.40 -40.46 14.12
N ILE A 58 -27.82 -40.35 15.37
CA ILE A 58 -28.98 -39.77 16.08
C ILE A 58 -28.50 -39.58 17.54
N THR A 59 -28.90 -38.53 18.26
CA THR A 59 -29.65 -38.61 19.54
C THR A 59 -29.79 -37.25 20.24
N ARG A 60 -31.02 -36.96 20.64
CA ARG A 60 -31.42 -35.82 21.45
C ARG A 60 -30.96 -36.02 22.91
N GLY A 61 -30.37 -35.01 23.50
CA GLY A 61 -30.18 -34.87 24.95
C GLY A 61 -30.39 -33.42 25.34
N ALA A 62 -31.49 -33.14 26.04
CA ALA A 62 -31.82 -31.83 26.58
C ALA A 62 -30.95 -31.50 27.81
N GLY A 63 -30.53 -30.25 27.95
CA GLY A 63 -29.81 -29.77 29.14
C GLY A 63 -29.71 -28.25 29.17
N LEU A 64 -30.65 -27.61 29.88
CA LEU A 64 -30.63 -26.21 30.27
C LEU A 64 -29.49 -25.93 31.28
N SER A 65 -28.79 -24.79 31.16
CA SER A 65 -28.44 -23.95 32.32
C SER A 65 -27.96 -22.56 31.92
N LEU A 66 -28.39 -21.58 32.73
CA LEU A 66 -28.24 -20.12 32.67
C LEU A 66 -26.82 -19.64 33.08
N PRO A 67 -26.46 -18.36 32.79
CA PRO A 67 -25.13 -17.82 33.03
C PRO A 67 -24.93 -17.37 34.48
N VAL A 68 -23.72 -17.58 35.01
CA VAL A 68 -23.29 -17.14 36.33
C VAL A 68 -22.64 -15.76 36.22
N ILE A 69 -23.29 -14.78 36.84
CA ILE A 69 -22.76 -13.47 37.20
C ILE A 69 -21.95 -13.62 38.49
N ILE A 70 -20.74 -13.06 38.53
CA ILE A 70 -20.05 -12.72 39.79
C ILE A 70 -19.54 -11.27 39.70
N ILE A 71 -20.15 -10.41 40.51
CA ILE A 71 -19.66 -9.09 40.98
C ILE A 71 -19.34 -9.27 42.46
N ILE A 72 -18.39 -8.46 43.00
CA ILE A 72 -18.14 -8.00 44.40
C ILE A 72 -16.66 -8.24 44.82
N VAL A 73 -15.85 -7.30 45.33
CA VAL A 73 -16.12 -5.93 45.86
C VAL A 73 -14.88 -5.04 45.99
N LEU A 74 -15.18 -3.73 45.98
CA LEU A 74 -14.41 -2.53 46.28
C LEU A 74 -13.98 -2.36 47.77
N VAL A 75 -13.13 -1.35 47.98
CA VAL A 75 -13.06 -0.39 49.11
C VAL A 75 -11.67 -0.33 49.75
N TYR A 76 -10.97 0.78 49.51
CA TYR A 76 -10.42 1.60 50.61
C TYR A 76 -10.37 3.09 50.19
N PHE A 77 -11.34 3.83 50.75
CA PHE A 77 -11.36 5.24 51.19
C PHE A 77 -11.44 6.44 50.22
N LEU A 78 -12.68 6.93 50.12
CA LEU A 78 -13.09 8.35 50.05
C LEU A 78 -13.08 9.02 51.44
N GLY A 79 -12.91 10.35 51.45
CA GLY A 79 -13.39 11.27 52.49
C GLY A 79 -12.39 12.40 52.78
N GLY A 80 -12.69 13.69 52.67
CA GLY A 80 -13.97 14.39 52.52
C GLY A 80 -13.74 15.88 52.18
N GLY A 81 -14.81 16.60 51.86
CA GLY A 81 -14.76 17.92 51.22
C GLY A 81 -15.17 19.15 52.05
N ASN A 82 -15.55 20.18 51.27
CA ASN A 82 -16.30 21.41 51.57
C ASN A 82 -15.59 22.64 52.21
N LEU A 83 -15.59 23.76 51.44
CA LEU A 83 -16.37 25.00 51.68
C LEU A 83 -15.57 26.35 51.64
N LEU A 84 -15.97 27.21 50.69
CA LEU A 84 -15.94 28.70 50.63
C LEU A 84 -14.60 29.49 50.69
N GLY A 85 -14.35 30.26 49.61
CA GLY A 85 -14.10 31.71 49.71
C GLY A 85 -12.72 32.26 49.32
N GLY A 86 -12.65 32.91 48.15
CA GLY A 86 -11.94 34.19 47.98
C GLY A 86 -10.53 34.20 47.37
N GLY A 87 -10.45 34.65 46.13
CA GLY A 87 -9.55 35.75 45.74
C GLY A 87 -8.12 35.42 45.27
N GLY A 88 -7.89 35.66 43.97
CA GLY A 88 -6.69 36.35 43.48
C GLY A 88 -5.53 35.50 42.99
N GLY A 89 -5.12 35.74 41.74
CA GLY A 89 -3.76 35.43 41.27
C GLY A 89 -3.70 34.84 39.87
N GLU A 90 -3.88 35.68 38.84
CA GLU A 90 -3.26 35.43 37.54
C GLU A 90 -1.75 35.25 37.73
N SER A 91 -1.17 34.25 37.10
CA SER A 91 0.28 34.18 36.86
C SER A 91 0.49 33.52 35.52
N SER A 92 0.47 34.35 34.49
CA SER A 92 1.10 34.11 33.21
C SER A 92 2.61 33.97 33.43
N VAL A 93 3.17 32.82 33.04
CA VAL A 93 4.61 32.69 32.84
C VAL A 93 4.82 32.49 31.36
N SER A 94 5.11 33.60 30.68
CA SER A 94 5.60 33.66 29.32
C SER A 94 7.00 33.03 29.27
N TYR A 95 7.21 32.04 28.39
CA TYR A 95 8.55 31.67 27.97
C TYR A 95 8.85 32.36 26.64
N ASP A 96 9.80 33.27 26.73
CA ASP A 96 10.39 34.05 25.64
C ASP A 96 11.20 33.14 24.71
N TYR A 97 10.98 33.27 23.40
CA TYR A 97 11.60 32.45 22.36
C TYR A 97 12.81 33.19 21.79
N GLY A 98 13.98 32.92 22.35
CA GLY A 98 15.27 33.39 21.85
C GLY A 98 16.14 32.22 21.44
N SER A 99 16.02 31.74 20.20
CA SER A 99 17.02 30.86 19.60
C SER A 99 17.69 31.60 18.43
N SER A 100 18.85 32.16 18.75
CA SER A 100 19.83 32.60 17.77
C SER A 100 20.51 31.36 17.18
N ASN A 101 20.21 31.02 15.92
CA ASN A 101 21.06 30.13 15.14
C ASN A 101 21.76 30.94 14.06
N GLN A 102 23.07 31.15 14.26
CA GLN A 102 23.98 31.79 13.32
C GLN A 102 24.14 30.88 12.10
N SER A 103 23.60 31.29 10.96
CA SER A 103 24.00 30.78 9.65
C SER A 103 25.19 31.61 9.15
N SER A 104 26.38 31.01 9.16
CA SER A 104 27.57 31.55 8.51
C SER A 104 27.45 31.39 6.99
N GLY A 105 26.82 32.37 6.36
CA GLY A 105 26.80 32.52 4.90
C GLY A 105 28.16 32.94 4.36
N GLY A 106 28.88 32.01 3.73
CA GLY A 106 30.02 32.30 2.87
C GLY A 106 29.54 32.71 1.48
N SER A 107 29.54 34.02 1.21
CA SER A 107 29.26 34.60 -0.10
C SER A 107 30.51 34.48 -0.99
N PHE A 108 30.37 33.88 -2.18
CA PHE A 108 31.30 34.11 -3.29
C PHE A 108 30.49 34.55 -4.51
N GLY A 109 30.49 35.86 -4.75
CA GLY A 109 30.05 36.47 -5.99
C GLY A 109 31.15 36.38 -7.05
N GLY A 110 30.73 36.06 -8.28
CA GLY A 110 31.56 36.11 -9.47
C GLY A 110 30.69 36.35 -10.69
N SER A 111 30.45 37.61 -11.02
CA SER A 111 29.86 38.04 -12.29
C SER A 111 30.95 38.08 -13.36
N TYR A 112 30.73 37.44 -14.52
CA TYR A 112 31.34 37.82 -15.80
C TYR A 112 30.39 37.47 -16.95
N GLY A 113 30.22 38.43 -17.86
CA GLY A 113 29.24 38.39 -18.93
C GLY A 113 29.69 37.73 -20.23
N GLY A 114 28.66 37.42 -21.03
CA GLY A 114 28.55 37.30 -22.49
C GLY A 114 29.73 36.85 -23.35
N LEU A 115 29.52 35.78 -24.13
CA LEU A 115 29.57 35.84 -25.60
C LEU A 115 28.93 34.60 -26.25
N THR A 116 28.39 34.83 -27.43
CA THR A 116 27.75 33.92 -28.41
C THR A 116 28.67 32.82 -28.95
N GLY A 117 28.09 31.67 -29.33
CA GLY A 117 28.69 30.74 -30.31
C GLY A 117 28.27 29.28 -30.11
N GLY A 118 27.45 28.75 -31.01
CA GLY A 118 26.96 27.37 -30.94
C GLY A 118 28.00 26.33 -31.36
N THR A 119 27.85 25.13 -30.79
CA THR A 119 28.09 23.85 -31.47
C THR A 119 27.34 22.76 -30.71
N GLN A 120 26.38 22.13 -31.39
CA GLN A 120 25.77 20.88 -30.96
C GLN A 120 26.83 19.77 -31.05
N THR A 121 27.08 19.09 -29.94
CA THR A 121 27.68 17.77 -29.93
C THR A 121 26.89 16.90 -28.97
N SER A 122 26.17 15.97 -29.57
CA SER A 122 25.46 14.86 -28.96
C SER A 122 26.44 13.90 -28.29
N THR A 123 26.32 13.75 -26.97
CA THR A 123 26.82 12.59 -26.23
C THR A 123 25.70 12.11 -25.33
N SER A 124 25.04 11.06 -25.79
CA SER A 124 24.13 10.20 -25.05
C SER A 124 24.91 9.47 -23.95
N SER A 125 24.75 9.93 -22.72
CA SER A 125 25.04 9.15 -21.51
C SER A 125 23.75 9.11 -20.70
N SER A 126 23.06 7.98 -20.76
CA SER A 126 21.93 7.61 -19.92
C SER A 126 22.41 7.50 -18.47
N SER A 127 22.39 8.60 -17.75
CA SER A 127 22.45 8.62 -16.30
C SER A 127 21.01 8.69 -15.78
N GLN A 128 20.53 7.63 -15.13
CA GLN A 128 19.47 7.72 -14.12
C GLN A 128 20.01 8.61 -12.99
N GLY A 129 19.88 9.92 -13.17
CA GLY A 129 20.07 10.91 -12.14
C GLY A 129 18.69 11.28 -11.60
N SER A 130 18.58 11.36 -10.27
CA SER A 130 17.43 11.85 -9.52
C SER A 130 16.67 12.92 -10.31
N TRP A 131 15.39 12.68 -10.58
CA TRP A 131 14.55 13.66 -11.24
C TRP A 131 14.46 14.88 -10.31
N SER A 132 15.26 15.90 -10.62
CA SER A 132 15.46 17.12 -9.83
C SER A 132 14.25 17.55 -9.00
N THR A 133 14.50 17.80 -7.72
CA THR A 133 13.62 18.33 -6.67
C THR A 133 13.05 19.74 -6.93
N GLY A 134 13.18 20.28 -8.15
CA GLY A 134 12.65 21.59 -8.55
C GLY A 134 11.17 21.61 -8.96
N GLY A 135 10.28 20.95 -8.21
CA GLY A 135 8.83 20.95 -8.46
C GLY A 135 8.01 21.31 -7.21
N ALA A 136 6.70 21.04 -7.25
CA ALA A 136 5.76 21.36 -6.17
C ALA A 136 6.02 20.64 -4.82
N THR A 137 6.96 19.69 -4.79
CA THR A 137 7.41 19.02 -3.57
C THR A 137 8.14 20.02 -2.67
N GLY A 138 7.54 20.38 -1.54
CA GLY A 138 8.08 21.35 -0.58
C GLY A 138 8.04 22.81 -1.04
N ASN A 139 7.55 23.10 -2.25
CA ASN A 139 7.43 24.46 -2.79
C ASN A 139 6.04 24.69 -3.37
N LEU A 140 5.33 25.73 -2.91
CA LEU A 140 4.00 26.06 -3.44
C LEU A 140 4.13 26.66 -4.85
N ASP A 141 3.57 25.97 -5.84
CA ASP A 141 3.38 26.52 -7.19
C ASP A 141 2.07 27.29 -7.28
N THR A 142 2.16 28.55 -7.71
CA THR A 142 1.02 29.45 -7.92
C THR A 142 0.80 29.77 -9.39
N ALA A 143 1.63 29.22 -10.29
CA ALA A 143 1.43 29.34 -11.72
C ALA A 143 0.17 28.59 -12.16
N VAL A 144 -0.48 29.11 -13.20
CA VAL A 144 -1.63 28.49 -13.84
C VAL A 144 -1.22 28.17 -15.28
N ALA A 145 -1.25 26.90 -15.65
CA ALA A 145 -0.86 26.48 -16.98
C ALA A 145 -1.81 27.02 -18.05
N SER A 146 -1.28 27.20 -19.27
CA SER A 146 -2.11 27.50 -20.43
C SER A 146 -3.04 26.32 -20.74
N GLY A 147 -4.33 26.59 -20.91
CA GLY A 147 -5.35 25.56 -21.16
C GLY A 147 -6.17 25.18 -19.93
N SER A 148 -5.78 25.64 -18.73
CA SER A 148 -6.60 25.51 -17.52
C SER A 148 -7.98 26.15 -17.73
N ARG A 149 -9.05 25.47 -17.30
CA ARG A 149 -10.39 26.09 -17.28
C ARG A 149 -10.45 27.22 -16.25
N GLU A 150 -11.43 28.10 -16.38
CA GLU A 150 -11.73 29.08 -15.33
C GLU A 150 -12.20 28.37 -14.04
N LYS A 151 -11.84 28.96 -12.89
CA LYS A 151 -12.33 28.52 -11.56
C LYS A 151 -13.84 28.75 -11.43
N ARG A 152 -14.55 27.78 -10.84
CA ARG A 152 -16.00 27.87 -10.60
C ARG A 152 -16.31 28.74 -9.38
N THR A 153 -15.48 28.62 -8.35
CA THR A 153 -15.57 29.39 -7.14
C THR A 153 -15.15 30.83 -7.40
N ARG A 154 -16.01 31.78 -7.04
CA ARG A 154 -15.74 33.21 -7.17
C ARG A 154 -15.42 33.79 -5.80
N ILE A 155 -14.13 34.01 -5.58
CA ILE A 155 -13.63 34.70 -4.38
C ILE A 155 -13.93 36.20 -4.50
N LEU A 156 -14.66 36.75 -3.54
CA LEU A 156 -15.06 38.16 -3.48
C LEU A 156 -13.91 39.09 -3.06
N GLY A 157 -12.98 38.58 -2.26
CA GLY A 157 -11.82 39.31 -1.79
C GLY A 157 -12.08 40.14 -0.52
N GLY A 158 -10.99 40.48 0.18
CA GLY A 158 -11.02 41.33 1.37
C GLY A 158 -11.69 40.70 2.60
N GLY A 159 -11.71 39.36 2.72
CA GLY A 159 -12.31 38.64 3.84
C GLY A 159 -13.84 38.68 3.85
N LYS A 160 -14.45 38.91 2.69
CA LYS A 160 -15.92 39.06 2.53
C LYS A 160 -16.63 37.81 2.06
N ASP A 161 -15.88 36.75 1.78
CA ASP A 161 -16.44 35.47 1.38
C ASP A 161 -17.19 34.84 2.55
N VAL A 162 -18.36 34.29 2.26
CA VAL A 162 -19.07 33.36 3.14
C VAL A 162 -18.66 31.96 2.74
N VAL A 163 -18.15 31.20 3.69
CA VAL A 163 -17.62 29.85 3.49
C VAL A 163 -18.51 28.85 4.19
N THR A 164 -18.88 27.77 3.49
CA THR A 164 -19.48 26.58 4.09
C THR A 164 -18.58 25.38 3.85
N ILE A 165 -18.04 24.84 4.94
CA ILE A 165 -17.18 23.66 4.99
C ILE A 165 -18.05 22.50 5.44
N MET A 166 -18.24 21.52 4.55
CA MET A 166 -19.05 20.33 4.76
C MET A 166 -18.12 19.17 5.11
N ILE A 167 -18.20 18.65 6.33
CA ILE A 167 -17.39 17.52 6.78
C ILE A 167 -18.30 16.30 6.87
N TYR A 168 -18.08 15.34 5.98
CA TYR A 168 -18.77 14.06 5.99
C TYR A 168 -17.96 13.05 6.78
N LEU A 169 -18.31 12.89 8.05
CA LEU A 169 -17.50 12.20 9.05
C LEU A 169 -18.08 10.81 9.32
N CYS A 170 -17.56 9.82 8.59
CA CYS A 170 -17.86 8.41 8.82
C CYS A 170 -16.90 7.91 9.92
N GLY A 171 -17.39 7.71 11.14
CA GLY A 171 -16.54 7.45 12.30
C GLY A 171 -15.86 6.09 12.30
N THR A 172 -16.53 5.06 11.76
CA THR A 172 -16.01 3.70 11.56
C THR A 172 -15.36 3.08 12.81
N ASP A 173 -14.46 2.12 12.60
CA ASP A 173 -13.63 1.57 13.65
C ASP A 173 -12.53 2.54 14.10
N LEU A 174 -12.18 3.56 13.29
CA LEU A 174 -11.26 4.63 13.69
C LEU A 174 -11.81 5.38 14.92
N GLU A 175 -13.12 5.60 14.99
CA GLU A 175 -13.78 6.16 16.15
C GLU A 175 -14.00 5.11 17.23
N SER A 176 -14.57 3.94 16.88
CA SER A 176 -15.01 3.00 17.91
C SER A 176 -13.84 2.36 18.68
N ARG A 177 -12.67 2.22 18.06
CA ARG A 177 -11.44 1.68 18.66
C ARG A 177 -10.46 2.76 19.11
N SER A 178 -10.27 3.80 18.30
CA SER A 178 -9.13 4.72 18.45
C SER A 178 -9.50 6.18 18.72
N ARG A 179 -10.80 6.52 18.79
CA ARG A 179 -11.29 7.88 19.10
C ARG A 179 -10.79 8.95 18.09
N MET A 180 -10.41 8.56 16.86
CA MET A 180 -9.80 9.50 15.91
C MET A 180 -10.79 10.60 15.49
N ALA A 181 -12.02 10.22 15.11
CA ALA A 181 -13.06 11.17 14.77
C ALA A 181 -13.39 12.16 15.89
N THR A 182 -13.48 11.68 17.13
CA THR A 182 -13.66 12.55 18.31
C THR A 182 -12.49 13.50 18.50
N SER A 183 -11.26 13.08 18.22
CA SER A 183 -10.07 13.92 18.35
C SER A 183 -10.11 15.05 17.32
N ASP A 184 -10.43 14.77 16.06
CA ASP A 184 -10.54 15.79 15.01
C ASP A 184 -11.68 16.77 15.28
N LEU A 185 -12.82 16.31 15.80
CA LEU A 185 -13.89 17.19 16.26
C LEU A 185 -13.43 18.14 17.37
N GLN A 186 -12.53 17.71 18.26
CA GLN A 186 -11.95 18.54 19.30
C GLN A 186 -10.96 19.57 18.72
N GLU A 187 -10.18 19.19 17.72
CA GLU A 187 -9.31 20.11 16.99
C GLU A 187 -10.11 21.19 16.25
N MET A 188 -11.18 20.80 15.56
CA MET A 188 -12.10 21.73 14.91
C MET A 188 -12.76 22.67 15.92
N ALA A 189 -13.22 22.15 17.07
CA ALA A 189 -13.83 22.96 18.14
C ALA A 189 -12.83 23.90 18.83
N SER A 190 -11.54 23.60 18.75
CA SER A 190 -10.47 24.47 19.28
C SER A 190 -10.12 25.62 18.35
N ALA A 191 -10.55 25.59 17.09
CA ALA A 191 -10.29 26.65 16.12
C ALA A 191 -11.03 27.96 16.44
N ASP A 192 -10.43 29.08 16.06
CA ASP A 192 -11.11 30.38 16.04
C ASP A 192 -12.01 30.47 14.80
N ILE A 193 -13.28 30.08 14.92
CA ILE A 193 -14.25 30.08 13.83
C ILE A 193 -14.94 31.46 13.72
N GLY A 194 -14.76 32.13 12.58
CA GLY A 194 -15.33 33.45 12.30
C GLY A 194 -16.80 33.40 11.86
N ASP A 195 -17.51 34.51 11.96
CA ASP A 195 -18.97 34.59 11.67
C ASP A 195 -19.34 34.25 10.22
N ASN A 196 -18.41 34.46 9.28
CA ASN A 196 -18.59 34.16 7.86
C ASN A 196 -18.19 32.72 7.49
N VAL A 197 -17.81 31.88 8.46
CA VAL A 197 -17.42 30.48 8.24
C VAL A 197 -18.41 29.54 8.94
N ASN A 198 -19.02 28.65 8.15
CA ASN A 198 -19.87 27.58 8.63
C ASN A 198 -19.11 26.25 8.51
N VAL A 199 -18.82 25.60 9.64
CA VAL A 199 -18.29 24.23 9.65
C VAL A 199 -19.41 23.29 10.04
N ILE A 200 -19.92 22.51 9.09
CA ILE A 200 -21.07 21.61 9.26
C ILE A 200 -20.60 20.17 9.16
N VAL A 201 -20.93 19.34 10.15
CA VAL A 201 -20.47 17.95 10.23
C VAL A 201 -21.66 17.00 10.21
N TYR A 202 -21.63 16.02 9.31
CA TYR A 202 -22.54 14.87 9.32
C TYR A 202 -21.83 13.68 9.95
N THR A 203 -22.42 13.09 11.00
CA THR A 203 -21.77 12.04 11.79
C THR A 203 -22.53 10.72 11.69
N GLY A 204 -21.81 9.61 11.55
CA GLY A 204 -22.38 8.25 11.53
C GLY A 204 -21.31 7.17 11.39
N GLY A 205 -21.69 5.95 11.00
CA GLY A 205 -20.76 4.94 10.51
C GLY A 205 -19.97 4.11 11.54
N CYS A 206 -20.03 4.41 12.84
CA CYS A 206 -19.33 3.66 13.88
C CYS A 206 -20.28 2.92 14.83
N SER A 207 -19.82 1.82 15.44
CA SER A 207 -20.59 1.07 16.46
C SER A 207 -20.71 1.84 17.78
N ARG A 208 -19.72 2.67 18.11
CA ARG A 208 -19.65 3.47 19.35
C ARG A 208 -18.84 4.75 19.12
N TRP A 209 -19.31 5.85 19.69
CA TRP A 209 -18.52 7.08 19.87
C TRP A 209 -17.82 7.07 21.23
N ASN A 210 -16.57 7.53 21.27
CA ASN A 210 -15.75 7.76 22.45
C ASN A 210 -15.97 9.19 23.01
N ASN A 211 -17.25 9.61 23.03
CA ASN A 211 -17.75 10.83 23.67
C ASN A 211 -19.25 10.68 23.97
N ASP A 212 -19.79 11.54 24.84
CA ASP A 212 -21.21 11.52 25.22
C ASP A 212 -22.10 12.49 24.41
N ILE A 213 -21.54 13.15 23.39
CA ILE A 213 -22.24 14.16 22.58
C ILE A 213 -22.94 13.49 21.40
N ILE A 214 -22.25 12.59 20.69
CA ILE A 214 -22.72 11.97 19.46
C ILE A 214 -23.21 10.54 19.75
N SER A 215 -24.41 10.23 19.27
CA SER A 215 -25.06 8.93 19.44
C SER A 215 -24.72 8.00 18.27
N SER A 216 -24.29 6.78 18.54
CA SER A 216 -24.11 5.77 17.48
C SER A 216 -25.43 5.16 16.98
N ARG A 217 -26.58 5.51 17.58
CA ARG A 217 -27.90 4.96 17.17
C ARG A 217 -28.42 5.55 15.87
N THR A 218 -28.14 6.82 15.63
CA THR A 218 -28.67 7.62 14.52
C THR A 218 -27.55 8.45 13.93
N ASN A 219 -27.63 8.76 12.66
CA ASN A 219 -26.81 9.80 12.08
C ASN A 219 -27.33 11.17 12.58
N GLN A 220 -26.43 12.15 12.63
CA GLN A 220 -26.71 13.46 13.21
C GLN A 220 -25.94 14.54 12.42
N ILE A 221 -26.41 15.79 12.52
CA ILE A 221 -25.78 16.95 11.88
C ILE A 221 -25.49 18.00 12.94
N TYR A 222 -24.26 18.48 12.98
CA TYR A 222 -23.78 19.51 13.91
C TYR A 222 -23.17 20.69 13.17
N GLN A 223 -23.20 21.86 13.80
CA GLN A 223 -22.30 22.96 13.46
C GLN A 223 -21.18 23.02 14.50
N VAL A 224 -19.93 23.03 14.05
CA VAL A 224 -18.79 23.27 14.95
C VAL A 224 -18.77 24.74 15.34
N LYS A 225 -18.61 25.01 16.64
CA LYS A 225 -18.38 26.32 17.21
C LYS A 225 -17.14 26.29 18.09
N LYS A 226 -16.57 27.46 18.37
CA LYS A 226 -15.48 27.56 19.34
C LYS A 226 -15.93 26.96 20.69
N GLY A 227 -15.22 25.94 21.14
CA GLY A 227 -15.48 25.22 22.39
C GLY A 227 -16.50 24.09 22.32
N GLY A 228 -17.09 23.75 21.18
CA GLY A 228 -17.96 22.57 21.08
C GLY A 228 -18.81 22.43 19.82
N LEU A 229 -19.77 21.50 19.89
CA LEU A 229 -20.68 21.17 18.79
C LEU A 229 -22.09 21.67 19.10
N LEU A 230 -22.68 22.41 18.17
CA LEU A 230 -24.08 22.82 18.21
C LEU A 230 -24.92 21.82 17.40
N PRO A 231 -25.85 21.05 18.01
CA PRO A 231 -26.72 20.15 17.26
C PRO A 231 -27.65 20.95 16.34
N LEU A 232 -27.67 20.58 15.06
CA LEU A 232 -28.61 21.10 14.06
C LEU A 232 -29.74 20.11 13.80
N GLU A 233 -29.38 18.83 13.66
CA GLU A 233 -30.30 17.70 13.56
C GLU A 233 -29.77 16.58 14.47
N ASP A 234 -30.48 16.29 15.56
CA ASP A 234 -30.07 15.28 16.54
C ASP A 234 -30.47 13.85 16.16
N ASN A 235 -31.28 13.69 15.12
CA ASN A 235 -31.68 12.40 14.56
C ASN A 235 -32.13 12.55 13.10
N VAL A 236 -31.26 12.20 12.16
CA VAL A 236 -31.63 12.13 10.73
C VAL A 236 -31.91 10.70 10.27
N GLY A 237 -32.09 9.74 11.18
CA GLY A 237 -32.27 8.31 10.89
C GLY A 237 -30.96 7.51 10.97
N ALA A 238 -31.02 6.22 10.67
CA ALA A 238 -29.85 5.34 10.57
C ALA A 238 -29.58 5.05 9.08
N HIS A 239 -28.71 5.85 8.48
CA HIS A 239 -28.35 5.79 7.08
C HIS A 239 -26.91 5.32 6.92
N CYS A 240 -26.69 4.46 5.93
CA CYS A 240 -25.36 3.98 5.58
C CYS A 240 -24.52 5.15 5.06
N MET A 241 -23.35 5.36 5.67
CA MET A 241 -22.44 6.44 5.32
C MET A 241 -21.80 6.24 3.95
N THR A 242 -21.71 5.00 3.46
CA THR A 242 -21.17 4.68 2.13
C THR A 242 -22.24 4.68 1.03
N ASP A 243 -23.50 4.99 1.34
CA ASP A 243 -24.56 5.17 0.34
C ASP A 243 -24.47 6.58 -0.31
N PRO A 244 -24.33 6.68 -1.65
CA PRO A 244 -24.30 7.96 -2.36
C PRO A 244 -25.48 8.90 -2.06
N SER A 245 -26.65 8.34 -1.74
CA SER A 245 -27.84 9.13 -1.40
C SER A 245 -27.72 9.85 -0.05
N THR A 246 -26.97 9.29 0.89
CA THR A 246 -26.68 9.92 2.18
C THR A 246 -25.80 11.16 1.98
N LEU A 247 -24.71 11.03 1.22
CA LEU A 247 -23.80 12.15 0.92
C LEU A 247 -24.49 13.26 0.11
N SER A 248 -25.25 12.91 -0.94
CA SER A 248 -25.99 13.91 -1.72
C SER A 248 -27.02 14.67 -0.88
N SER A 249 -27.74 13.97 0.01
CA SER A 249 -28.70 14.58 0.94
C SER A 249 -28.02 15.56 1.91
N PHE A 250 -26.82 15.22 2.39
CA PHE A 250 -26.04 16.12 3.25
C PHE A 250 -25.58 17.38 2.51
N ILE A 251 -25.08 17.25 1.27
CA ILE A 251 -24.69 18.38 0.43
C ILE A 251 -25.89 19.31 0.18
N GLN A 252 -27.05 18.75 -0.15
CA GLN A 252 -28.30 19.50 -0.34
C GLN A 252 -28.78 20.18 0.95
N TYR A 253 -28.62 19.52 2.10
CA TYR A 253 -28.95 20.10 3.40
C TYR A 253 -28.11 21.37 3.64
N CYS A 254 -26.78 21.25 3.48
CA CYS A 254 -25.85 22.35 3.71
C CYS A 254 -26.09 23.51 2.74
N SER A 255 -26.24 23.26 1.44
CA SER A 255 -26.46 24.32 0.45
C SER A 255 -27.76 25.10 0.68
N LYS A 256 -28.80 24.44 1.20
CA LYS A 256 -30.09 25.06 1.51
C LYS A 256 -30.05 25.86 2.82
N LYS A 257 -29.37 25.37 3.84
CA LYS A 257 -29.38 25.94 5.20
C LYS A 257 -28.26 26.95 5.45
N PHE A 258 -27.12 26.76 4.78
CA PHE A 258 -25.90 27.55 4.92
C PHE A 258 -25.39 27.98 3.54
N PRO A 259 -26.17 28.80 2.79
CA PRO A 259 -25.77 29.25 1.47
C PRO A 259 -24.47 30.08 1.56
N ALA A 260 -23.51 29.74 0.70
CA ALA A 260 -22.17 30.31 0.68
C ALA A 260 -21.71 30.51 -0.76
N ASN A 261 -20.87 31.54 -1.00
CA ASN A 261 -20.22 31.74 -2.29
C ASN A 261 -18.95 30.89 -2.44
N ARG A 262 -18.47 30.29 -1.34
CA ARG A 262 -17.35 29.35 -1.28
C ARG A 262 -17.78 28.10 -0.52
N ASN A 263 -17.80 26.95 -1.19
CA ASN A 263 -18.18 25.68 -0.57
C ASN A 263 -16.99 24.73 -0.59
N GLU A 264 -16.75 24.04 0.51
CA GLU A 264 -15.69 23.05 0.66
C GLU A 264 -16.33 21.74 1.15
N LEU A 265 -15.83 20.60 0.71
CA LEU A 265 -16.30 19.29 1.15
C LEU A 265 -15.11 18.43 1.55
N ILE A 266 -15.15 17.85 2.75
CA ILE A 266 -14.15 16.94 3.26
C ILE A 266 -14.83 15.61 3.55
N LEU A 267 -14.31 14.54 2.95
CA LEU A 267 -14.70 13.16 3.21
C LEU A 267 -13.69 12.54 4.17
N TRP A 268 -14.12 12.24 5.39
CA TRP A 268 -13.27 11.69 6.46
C TRP A 268 -13.62 10.23 6.69
N ASP A 269 -12.69 9.31 6.45
CA ASP A 269 -12.78 7.87 6.74
C ASP A 269 -11.49 7.12 6.31
N HIS A 270 -11.55 5.80 6.18
CA HIS A 270 -10.72 4.95 5.33
C HIS A 270 -10.89 5.27 3.84
N GLY A 271 -9.86 4.92 3.08
CA GLY A 271 -9.89 4.95 1.62
C GLY A 271 -9.13 3.77 1.02
N CYS A 272 -9.40 3.47 -0.24
CA CYS A 272 -8.81 2.34 -0.96
C CYS A 272 -8.58 2.70 -2.44
N GLY A 273 -8.43 4.00 -2.70
CA GLY A 273 -8.24 4.67 -3.99
C GLY A 273 -9.08 4.13 -5.14
N SER A 274 -8.47 3.97 -6.32
CA SER A 274 -9.20 3.83 -7.59
C SER A 274 -10.07 2.59 -7.69
N VAL A 275 -9.69 1.49 -7.04
CA VAL A 275 -10.35 0.18 -7.20
C VAL A 275 -11.55 0.03 -6.27
N SER A 276 -11.47 0.53 -5.04
CA SER A 276 -12.53 0.32 -4.04
C SER A 276 -13.14 1.61 -3.50
N GLY A 277 -12.54 2.78 -3.74
CA GLY A 277 -13.12 4.07 -3.41
C GLY A 277 -13.00 4.43 -1.93
N TYR A 278 -14.05 5.05 -1.40
CA TYR A 278 -14.03 5.75 -0.11
C TYR A 278 -14.98 5.12 0.93
N GLY A 279 -14.48 5.04 2.16
CA GLY A 279 -15.25 4.83 3.38
C GLY A 279 -15.71 3.41 3.66
N TYR A 280 -16.05 3.15 4.92
CA TYR A 280 -16.48 1.85 5.44
C TYR A 280 -17.43 1.98 6.62
N ASP A 281 -18.71 1.68 6.45
CA ASP A 281 -19.67 1.82 7.55
C ASP A 281 -19.68 0.56 8.47
N GLU A 282 -19.19 0.68 9.70
CA GLU A 282 -19.14 -0.41 10.69
C GLU A 282 -20.53 -0.95 11.06
N LYS A 283 -21.58 -0.11 10.96
CA LYS A 283 -22.97 -0.52 11.22
C LYS A 283 -23.61 -1.18 10.00
N PHE A 284 -23.14 -0.86 8.79
CA PHE A 284 -23.68 -1.33 7.53
C PHE A 284 -22.63 -2.06 6.68
N ARG A 285 -21.79 -2.90 7.30
CA ARG A 285 -20.62 -3.58 6.71
C ARG A 285 -20.87 -4.23 5.35
N SER A 286 -22.05 -4.81 5.16
CA SER A 286 -22.43 -5.47 3.90
C SER A 286 -22.61 -4.54 2.71
N SER A 287 -22.67 -3.22 2.94
CA SER A 287 -22.82 -2.21 1.88
C SER A 287 -21.51 -1.94 1.15
N GLY A 288 -20.37 -2.33 1.74
CA GLY A 288 -19.04 -2.05 1.21
C GLY A 288 -18.72 -0.56 1.21
N SER A 289 -17.69 -0.21 0.45
CA SER A 289 -17.21 1.16 0.24
C SER A 289 -17.97 1.90 -0.86
N MET A 290 -17.92 3.24 -0.83
CA MET A 290 -18.45 4.09 -1.87
C MET A 290 -17.45 4.18 -3.03
N SER A 291 -17.73 3.48 -4.14
CA SER A 291 -16.92 3.55 -5.36
C SER A 291 -16.82 4.97 -5.94
N LEU A 292 -15.83 5.24 -6.80
CA LEU A 292 -15.72 6.51 -7.52
C LEU A 292 -16.97 6.86 -8.32
N ALA A 293 -17.65 5.87 -8.90
CA ALA A 293 -18.94 6.06 -9.58
C ALA A 293 -20.05 6.47 -8.59
N GLY A 294 -20.03 5.92 -7.37
CA GLY A 294 -20.90 6.32 -6.26
C GLY A 294 -20.65 7.77 -5.83
N ILE A 295 -19.39 8.18 -5.65
CA ILE A 295 -19.03 9.56 -5.32
C ILE A 295 -19.48 10.51 -6.44
N ASN A 296 -19.19 10.17 -7.70
CA ASN A 296 -19.63 10.93 -8.87
C ASN A 296 -21.15 11.12 -8.89
N LYS A 297 -21.91 10.06 -8.57
CA LYS A 297 -23.38 10.14 -8.42
C LYS A 297 -23.78 11.09 -7.28
N ALA A 298 -23.17 10.95 -6.10
CA ALA A 298 -23.48 11.76 -4.93
C ALA A 298 -23.22 13.26 -5.18
N LEU A 299 -22.11 13.61 -5.81
CA LEU A 299 -21.75 15.01 -6.13
C LEU A 299 -22.69 15.60 -7.19
N ARG A 300 -23.01 14.83 -8.24
CA ARG A 300 -23.98 15.24 -9.26
C ARG A 300 -25.36 15.50 -8.66
N GLU A 301 -25.85 14.59 -7.81
CA GLU A 301 -27.15 14.72 -7.15
C GLU A 301 -27.14 15.79 -6.06
N GLY A 302 -26.00 16.02 -5.41
CA GLY A 302 -25.79 17.10 -4.44
C GLY A 302 -25.95 18.48 -5.06
N GLY A 303 -25.56 18.64 -6.33
CA GLY A 303 -25.86 19.84 -7.13
C GLY A 303 -25.08 21.10 -6.69
N VAL A 304 -23.94 20.92 -6.03
CA VAL A 304 -23.06 22.00 -5.54
C VAL A 304 -21.71 21.92 -6.24
N THR A 305 -21.12 23.07 -6.54
CA THR A 305 -19.72 23.17 -6.96
C THR A 305 -18.86 23.64 -5.80
N PHE A 306 -17.67 23.07 -5.68
CA PHE A 306 -16.78 23.26 -4.56
C PHE A 306 -15.51 24.02 -4.97
N ASP A 307 -14.95 24.77 -4.03
CA ASP A 307 -13.61 25.33 -4.12
C ASP A 307 -12.60 24.19 -4.06
N PHE A 308 -12.64 23.39 -3.00
CA PHE A 308 -11.94 22.11 -2.97
C PHE A 308 -12.81 20.99 -2.44
N ILE A 309 -12.50 19.78 -2.88
CA ILE A 309 -12.92 18.52 -2.25
C ILE A 309 -11.68 17.88 -1.64
N GLY A 310 -11.75 17.60 -0.35
CA GLY A 310 -10.71 16.97 0.45
C GLY A 310 -11.06 15.53 0.78
N PHE A 311 -10.06 14.66 0.78
CA PHE A 311 -10.14 13.31 1.34
C PHE A 311 -9.16 13.23 2.48
N ASP A 312 -9.68 13.29 3.71
CA ASP A 312 -8.97 12.86 4.91
C ASP A 312 -9.14 11.34 5.03
N ALA A 313 -8.66 10.66 3.97
CA ALA A 313 -8.78 9.24 3.71
C ALA A 313 -7.64 8.73 2.83
N CYS A 314 -7.21 7.49 3.08
CA CYS A 314 -6.10 6.83 2.40
C CYS A 314 -6.27 6.74 0.88
N LEU A 315 -5.17 6.91 0.14
CA LEU A 315 -5.04 6.51 -1.28
C LEU A 315 -6.00 7.22 -2.26
N MET A 316 -6.62 8.34 -1.87
CA MET A 316 -7.60 9.04 -2.70
C MET A 316 -6.98 10.06 -3.67
N ALA A 317 -5.67 10.33 -3.60
CA ALA A 317 -4.97 11.19 -4.54
C ALA A 317 -4.65 10.46 -5.85
N THR A 318 -5.69 10.03 -6.55
CA THR A 318 -5.53 9.32 -7.81
C THR A 318 -5.91 10.20 -9.00
N ALA A 319 -5.27 9.99 -10.14
CA ALA A 319 -5.61 10.67 -11.39
C ALA A 319 -7.08 10.42 -11.76
N GLU A 320 -7.60 9.22 -11.48
CA GLU A 320 -9.00 8.87 -11.72
C GLU A 320 -9.94 9.66 -10.81
N THR A 321 -9.58 9.83 -9.54
CA THR A 321 -10.33 10.66 -8.60
C THR A 321 -10.30 12.12 -9.04
N GLY A 322 -9.13 12.67 -9.38
CA GLY A 322 -8.99 14.04 -9.88
C GLY A 322 -9.80 14.29 -11.16
N LEU A 323 -9.72 13.40 -12.14
CA LEU A 323 -10.50 13.48 -13.37
C LEU A 323 -12.01 13.34 -13.10
N MET A 324 -12.45 12.54 -12.14
CA MET A 324 -13.87 12.50 -11.78
C MET A 324 -14.32 13.82 -11.13
N LEU A 325 -13.54 14.34 -10.17
CA LEU A 325 -13.88 15.53 -9.39
C LEU A 325 -13.78 16.83 -10.18
N ASN A 326 -13.06 16.84 -11.31
CA ASN A 326 -12.90 18.05 -12.13
C ASN A 326 -14.24 18.68 -12.53
N GLN A 327 -15.32 17.89 -12.57
CA GLN A 327 -16.69 18.34 -12.88
C GLN A 327 -17.33 19.14 -11.74
N TYR A 328 -16.87 18.96 -10.50
CA TYR A 328 -17.54 19.44 -9.30
C TYR A 328 -16.68 20.40 -8.46
N ALA A 329 -15.35 20.34 -8.56
CA ALA A 329 -14.45 21.13 -7.73
C ALA A 329 -13.33 21.83 -8.52
N ASP A 330 -12.75 22.87 -7.93
CA ASP A 330 -11.58 23.58 -8.46
C ASP A 330 -10.24 23.00 -8.01
N TYR A 331 -10.21 22.40 -6.83
CA TYR A 331 -9.03 21.75 -6.27
C TYR A 331 -9.39 20.42 -5.59
N MET A 332 -8.41 19.53 -5.49
CA MET A 332 -8.46 18.31 -4.69
C MET A 332 -7.33 18.32 -3.67
N VAL A 333 -7.61 17.91 -2.43
CA VAL A 333 -6.59 17.66 -1.41
C VAL A 333 -6.70 16.21 -0.96
N ALA A 334 -5.66 15.40 -1.16
CA ALA A 334 -5.70 13.96 -0.86
C ALA A 334 -4.28 13.37 -0.72
N SER A 335 -4.20 12.14 -0.19
CA SER A 335 -2.96 11.36 -0.06
C SER A 335 -2.85 10.27 -1.13
N GLU A 336 -1.65 10.05 -1.65
CA GLU A 336 -1.31 8.91 -2.53
C GLU A 336 -1.14 7.62 -1.73
N GLU A 337 -0.66 7.75 -0.49
CA GLU A 337 -0.42 6.66 0.45
C GLU A 337 -1.58 6.53 1.46
N THR A 338 -1.57 5.45 2.22
CA THR A 338 -2.24 5.34 3.50
C THR A 338 -1.88 6.52 4.43
N GLU A 339 -2.90 7.11 5.05
CA GLU A 339 -2.69 8.19 6.02
C GLU A 339 -2.53 7.59 7.42
N PRO A 340 -1.64 8.15 8.26
CA PRO A 340 -1.65 7.86 9.70
C PRO A 340 -3.03 8.13 10.30
N GLY A 341 -3.46 7.30 11.26
CA GLY A 341 -4.80 7.36 11.85
C GLY A 341 -5.20 8.72 12.46
N ILE A 342 -4.23 9.56 12.80
CA ILE A 342 -4.44 10.90 13.36
C ILE A 342 -5.11 11.89 12.39
N GLY A 343 -5.17 11.60 11.09
CA GLY A 343 -5.85 12.45 10.10
C GLY A 343 -5.22 13.85 9.96
N TRP A 344 -5.96 14.77 9.34
CA TRP A 344 -5.51 16.15 9.16
C TRP A 344 -5.58 16.94 10.46
N TYR A 345 -4.69 17.92 10.65
CA TYR A 345 -4.74 18.79 11.82
C TYR A 345 -5.65 20.02 11.57
N TYR A 346 -6.84 20.05 12.17
CA TYR A 346 -7.90 20.99 11.76
C TYR A 346 -7.76 22.42 12.28
N THR A 347 -7.17 22.59 13.48
CA THR A 347 -7.24 23.86 14.23
C THR A 347 -6.64 25.05 13.48
N ASN A 348 -5.46 24.87 12.89
CA ASN A 348 -4.64 25.94 12.34
C ASN A 348 -5.22 26.54 11.05
N TRP A 349 -5.55 25.70 10.08
CA TRP A 349 -6.06 26.17 8.79
C TRP A 349 -7.48 26.74 8.91
N LEU A 350 -8.35 26.16 9.75
CA LEU A 350 -9.68 26.70 10.04
C LEU A 350 -9.60 28.10 10.68
N SER A 351 -8.68 28.28 11.64
CA SER A 351 -8.45 29.59 12.27
C SER A 351 -7.88 30.60 11.28
N SER A 352 -7.05 30.15 10.34
CA SER A 352 -6.44 31.01 9.32
C SER A 352 -7.46 31.45 8.27
N LEU A 353 -8.29 30.53 7.79
CA LEU A 353 -9.39 30.80 6.86
C LEU A 353 -10.47 31.69 7.49
N SER A 354 -10.75 31.50 8.78
CA SER A 354 -11.68 32.37 9.51
C SER A 354 -11.22 33.81 9.64
N LYS A 355 -9.89 34.04 9.71
CA LYS A 355 -9.30 35.39 9.72
C LYS A 355 -9.30 36.03 8.33
N ASN A 356 -9.22 35.22 7.28
CA ASN A 356 -9.25 35.68 5.88
C ASN A 356 -10.02 34.69 5.02
N THR A 357 -11.34 34.88 4.92
CA THR A 357 -12.21 33.99 4.12
C THR A 357 -11.91 34.04 2.62
N SER A 358 -11.12 35.02 2.17
CA SER A 358 -10.63 35.16 0.80
C SER A 358 -9.25 34.53 0.57
N MET A 359 -8.73 33.73 1.51
CA MET A 359 -7.44 33.06 1.37
C MET A 359 -7.39 32.22 0.08
N PRO A 360 -6.34 32.34 -0.76
CA PRO A 360 -6.20 31.49 -1.94
C PRO A 360 -6.20 30.00 -1.60
N THR A 361 -6.94 29.20 -2.34
CA THR A 361 -7.11 27.75 -2.07
C THR A 361 -5.78 26.98 -2.03
N PRO A 362 -4.79 27.24 -2.91
CA PRO A 362 -3.46 26.63 -2.79
C PRO A 362 -2.76 26.92 -1.45
N GLU A 363 -2.99 28.09 -0.84
CA GLU A 363 -2.44 28.41 0.49
C GLU A 363 -3.18 27.67 1.61
N ILE A 364 -4.49 27.44 1.48
CA ILE A 364 -5.25 26.60 2.41
C ILE A 364 -4.70 25.16 2.35
N GLY A 365 -4.59 24.60 1.14
CA GLY A 365 -4.03 23.27 0.93
C GLY A 365 -2.62 23.14 1.49
N LYS A 366 -1.75 24.14 1.23
CA LYS A 366 -0.40 24.16 1.79
C LYS A 366 -0.39 24.04 3.32
N ARG A 367 -1.26 24.76 4.01
CA ARG A 367 -1.36 24.72 5.48
C ARG A 367 -1.84 23.37 5.98
N ILE A 368 -2.88 22.81 5.36
CA ILE A 368 -3.37 21.47 5.67
C ILE A 368 -2.23 20.44 5.54
N ILE A 369 -1.53 20.48 4.40
CA ILE A 369 -0.42 19.56 4.08
C ILE A 369 0.75 19.73 5.04
N ASP A 370 1.12 20.97 5.37
CA ASP A 370 2.22 21.22 6.31
C ASP A 370 1.89 20.72 7.71
N ASP A 371 0.73 21.11 8.25
CA ASP A 371 0.31 20.72 9.59
C ASP A 371 0.15 19.20 9.71
N PHE A 372 -0.38 18.54 8.66
CA PHE A 372 -0.50 17.09 8.60
C PHE A 372 0.88 16.40 8.67
N VAL A 373 1.78 16.71 7.73
CA VAL A 373 3.10 16.07 7.66
C VAL A 373 3.93 16.35 8.91
N ASP A 374 3.88 17.58 9.44
CA ASP A 374 4.61 17.94 10.67
C ASP A 374 4.01 17.27 11.91
N THR A 375 2.72 16.96 11.91
CA THR A 375 2.08 16.22 13.01
C THR A 375 2.39 14.74 12.93
N CYS A 376 2.34 14.14 11.75
CA CYS A 376 2.75 12.75 11.51
C CYS A 376 4.22 12.53 11.91
N ALA A 377 5.12 13.43 11.51
CA ALA A 377 6.53 13.34 11.89
C ALA A 377 6.76 13.37 13.41
N ARG A 378 5.90 14.05 14.17
CA ARG A 378 6.00 14.16 15.63
C ARG A 378 5.31 13.02 16.38
N ARG A 379 4.18 12.53 15.89
CA ARG A 379 3.30 11.60 16.61
C ARG A 379 3.38 10.17 16.11
N THR A 380 3.71 9.97 14.85
CA THR A 380 3.78 8.65 14.21
C THR A 380 5.08 8.54 13.37
N PRO A 381 6.26 8.73 13.99
CA PRO A 381 7.53 8.74 13.28
C PRO A 381 7.74 7.41 12.53
N GLY A 382 8.20 7.50 11.28
CA GLY A 382 8.49 6.35 10.43
C GLY A 382 7.29 5.79 9.65
N GLN A 383 6.07 6.24 9.92
CA GLN A 383 4.96 5.93 9.02
C GLN A 383 5.08 6.71 7.70
N GLY A 384 4.83 6.03 6.58
CA GLY A 384 4.69 6.66 5.27
C GLY A 384 3.60 7.74 5.32
N THR A 385 3.87 8.91 4.75
CA THR A 385 2.90 10.01 4.70
C THR A 385 3.09 10.77 3.41
N THR A 386 1.99 11.06 2.72
CA THR A 386 1.94 11.91 1.53
C THR A 386 0.70 12.79 1.63
N LEU A 387 0.77 14.06 1.20
CA LEU A 387 -0.45 14.83 0.96
C LEU A 387 -0.17 15.90 -0.09
N SER A 388 -1.09 16.02 -1.05
CA SER A 388 -0.98 16.95 -2.16
C SER A 388 -2.23 17.79 -2.34
N ILE A 389 -2.07 18.96 -2.93
CA ILE A 389 -3.17 19.76 -3.48
C ILE A 389 -3.01 19.84 -5.00
N THR A 390 -4.03 19.38 -5.70
CA THR A 390 -4.08 19.34 -7.16
C THR A 390 -5.05 20.38 -7.69
N ASP A 391 -4.61 21.15 -8.68
CA ASP A 391 -5.47 22.06 -9.44
C ASP A 391 -6.28 21.27 -10.47
N LEU A 392 -7.55 21.02 -10.17
CA LEU A 392 -8.44 20.25 -11.05
C LEU A 392 -8.83 21.03 -12.31
N ALA A 393 -8.74 22.35 -12.29
CA ALA A 393 -9.01 23.17 -13.45
C ALA A 393 -7.88 23.07 -14.49
N GLU A 394 -6.64 22.99 -14.01
CA GLU A 394 -5.46 22.72 -14.83
C GLU A 394 -5.39 21.27 -15.29
N LEU A 395 -5.58 20.34 -14.37
CA LEU A 395 -5.56 18.91 -14.66
C LEU A 395 -6.52 18.56 -15.81
N ALA A 396 -7.77 19.05 -15.76
CA ALA A 396 -8.77 18.80 -16.79
C ALA A 396 -8.37 19.33 -18.18
N GLY A 397 -7.64 20.44 -18.24
CA GLY A 397 -7.25 21.09 -19.50
C GLY A 397 -5.96 20.54 -20.11
N THR A 398 -5.09 19.92 -19.30
CA THR A 398 -3.71 19.62 -19.69
C THR A 398 -3.40 18.12 -19.70
N VAL A 399 -3.89 17.36 -18.70
CA VAL A 399 -3.51 15.95 -18.49
C VAL A 399 -4.14 14.97 -19.47
N PRO A 400 -5.45 15.04 -19.83
CA PRO A 400 -6.10 13.98 -20.62
C PRO A 400 -5.40 13.65 -21.94
N SER A 401 -4.98 14.68 -22.69
CA SER A 401 -4.29 14.48 -23.97
C SER A 401 -2.91 13.83 -23.82
N LYS A 402 -2.18 14.17 -22.74
CA LYS A 402 -0.87 13.60 -22.42
C LYS A 402 -0.98 12.17 -21.92
N LEU A 403 -1.98 11.90 -21.09
CA LEU A 403 -2.29 10.54 -20.63
C LEU A 403 -2.69 9.65 -21.80
N ASN A 404 -3.50 10.13 -22.74
CA ASN A 404 -3.85 9.40 -23.96
C ASN A 404 -2.59 9.07 -24.78
N ALA A 405 -1.75 10.07 -25.10
CA ALA A 405 -0.52 9.84 -25.86
C ALA A 405 0.45 8.87 -25.17
N PHE A 406 0.58 8.97 -23.84
CA PHE A 406 1.35 8.04 -23.03
C PHE A 406 0.78 6.62 -23.10
N SER A 407 -0.54 6.46 -22.98
CA SER A 407 -1.22 5.16 -23.07
C SER A 407 -0.99 4.50 -24.43
N GLN A 408 -1.11 5.27 -25.52
CA GLN A 408 -0.82 4.79 -26.87
C GLN A 408 0.65 4.38 -27.03
N SER A 409 1.58 5.07 -26.35
CA SER A 409 3.01 4.69 -26.35
C SER A 409 3.25 3.34 -25.68
N ILE A 410 2.52 3.01 -24.61
CA ILE A 410 2.57 1.70 -23.94
C ILE A 410 2.06 0.62 -24.89
N SER A 411 0.84 0.78 -25.42
CA SER A 411 0.24 -0.18 -26.35
C SER A 411 1.11 -0.43 -27.57
N LYS A 412 1.70 0.63 -28.13
CA LYS A 412 2.64 0.53 -29.25
C LYS A 412 3.90 -0.26 -28.86
N SER A 413 4.48 -0.02 -27.69
CA SER A 413 5.68 -0.72 -27.23
C SER A 413 5.41 -2.23 -27.08
N ILE A 414 4.23 -2.61 -26.58
CA ILE A 414 3.82 -4.03 -26.51
C ILE A 414 3.73 -4.65 -27.92
N GLN A 415 3.10 -3.96 -28.88
CA GLN A 415 3.01 -4.40 -30.28
C GLN A 415 4.38 -4.51 -30.97
N GLU A 416 5.33 -3.64 -30.61
CA GLU A 416 6.70 -3.65 -31.12
C GLU A 416 7.64 -4.62 -30.35
N LYS A 417 7.07 -5.51 -29.51
CA LYS A 417 7.79 -6.52 -28.71
C LYS A 417 8.77 -5.92 -27.69
N ASP A 418 8.39 -4.79 -27.08
CA ASP A 418 9.12 -4.11 -26.00
C ASP A 418 8.32 -4.08 -24.68
N TYR A 419 7.68 -5.20 -24.33
CA TYR A 419 6.97 -5.35 -23.06
C TYR A 419 7.92 -5.22 -21.85
N ARG A 420 9.18 -5.66 -22.01
CA ARG A 420 10.21 -5.63 -20.96
C ARG A 420 10.44 -4.21 -20.43
N THR A 421 10.47 -3.20 -21.29
CA THR A 421 10.66 -1.80 -20.88
C THR A 421 9.50 -1.32 -20.00
N ILE A 422 8.26 -1.64 -20.38
CA ILE A 422 7.08 -1.27 -19.59
C ILE A 422 7.06 -2.00 -18.26
N SER A 423 7.37 -3.29 -18.25
CA SER A 423 7.37 -4.09 -17.04
C SER A 423 8.42 -3.62 -16.04
N ARG A 424 9.63 -3.29 -16.51
CA ARG A 424 10.67 -2.67 -15.68
C ARG A 424 10.27 -1.29 -15.17
N ALA A 425 9.63 -0.48 -16.01
CA ALA A 425 9.12 0.81 -15.57
C ALA A 425 8.06 0.64 -14.46
N ARG A 426 7.14 -0.31 -14.62
CA ARG A 426 6.10 -0.61 -13.62
C ARG A 426 6.68 -1.16 -12.32
N SER A 427 7.63 -2.09 -12.38
CA SER A 427 8.24 -2.71 -11.19
C SER A 427 9.14 -1.74 -10.41
N GLY A 428 9.84 -0.84 -11.11
CA GLY A 428 10.65 0.21 -10.49
C GLY A 428 9.87 1.44 -10.05
N THR A 429 8.55 1.49 -10.25
CA THR A 429 7.73 2.63 -9.83
C THR A 429 7.31 2.49 -8.37
N ARG A 430 7.28 3.62 -7.67
CA ARG A 430 6.71 3.71 -6.31
C ARG A 430 5.26 3.22 -6.32
N GLU A 431 5.02 2.15 -5.59
CA GLU A 431 3.69 1.59 -5.33
C GLU A 431 3.26 1.94 -3.91
N PHE A 432 1.97 2.22 -3.74
CA PHE A 432 1.35 2.59 -2.47
C PHE A 432 0.50 1.45 -1.93
N ALA A 433 0.59 1.20 -0.63
CA ALA A 433 -0.04 0.04 0.02
C ALA A 433 0.21 -1.30 -0.70
N ALA A 434 1.45 -1.55 -1.15
CA ALA A 434 1.83 -2.73 -1.94
C ALA A 434 1.41 -4.07 -1.30
N SER A 435 1.44 -4.17 0.03
CA SER A 435 0.96 -5.36 0.78
C SER A 435 -0.50 -5.73 0.50
N ASN A 436 -1.30 -4.78 0.03
CA ASN A 436 -2.71 -4.95 -0.24
C ASN A 436 -3.02 -5.26 -1.71
N ARG A 437 -2.02 -5.21 -2.59
CA ARG A 437 -2.11 -5.62 -3.99
C ARG A 437 -3.23 -4.91 -4.75
N ILE A 438 -3.37 -3.62 -4.46
CA ILE A 438 -4.32 -2.72 -5.11
C ILE A 438 -3.71 -2.01 -6.32
N ASP A 439 -2.42 -2.25 -6.59
CA ASP A 439 -1.72 -1.83 -7.81
C ASP A 439 -1.80 -0.32 -8.09
N GLN A 440 -1.67 0.49 -7.04
CA GLN A 440 -1.65 1.95 -7.15
C GLN A 440 -0.21 2.47 -7.15
N ILE A 441 0.17 3.13 -8.24
CA ILE A 441 1.52 3.61 -8.45
C ILE A 441 1.56 5.12 -8.68
N ASP A 442 2.67 5.76 -8.36
CA ASP A 442 2.89 7.16 -8.71
C ASP A 442 2.90 7.35 -10.24
N LEU A 443 2.01 8.20 -10.75
CA LEU A 443 1.83 8.37 -12.20
C LEU A 443 3.00 9.12 -12.85
N ALA A 444 3.57 10.12 -12.17
CA ALA A 444 4.67 10.90 -12.73
C ALA A 444 5.96 10.07 -12.77
N HIS A 445 6.21 9.27 -11.74
CA HIS A 445 7.33 8.34 -11.66
C HIS A 445 7.19 7.23 -12.69
N PHE A 446 6.01 6.62 -12.85
CA PHE A 446 5.79 5.62 -13.89
C PHE A 446 6.05 6.17 -15.28
N ALA A 447 5.48 7.34 -15.57
CA ALA A 447 5.65 7.99 -16.86
C ALA A 447 7.12 8.44 -17.09
N TYR A 448 7.86 8.80 -16.05
CA TYR A 448 9.31 9.00 -16.14
C TYR A 448 10.05 7.72 -16.52
N ASN A 449 9.77 6.64 -15.80
CA ASN A 449 10.49 5.37 -15.88
C ASN A 449 10.32 4.69 -17.24
N MET A 450 9.22 4.97 -17.93
CA MET A 450 9.02 4.59 -19.32
C MET A 450 10.10 5.14 -20.27
N GLY A 451 10.83 6.18 -19.88
CA GLY A 451 12.04 6.65 -20.58
C GLY A 451 11.80 7.29 -21.96
N ASN A 452 10.55 7.37 -22.41
CA ASN A 452 10.16 7.91 -23.72
C ASN A 452 9.72 9.38 -23.64
N LYS A 453 9.38 9.97 -24.79
CA LYS A 453 9.01 11.39 -24.87
C LYS A 453 7.65 11.66 -24.23
N GLU A 454 6.67 10.82 -24.56
CA GLU A 454 5.28 10.94 -24.11
C GLU A 454 5.18 10.85 -22.58
N GLY A 455 5.96 9.96 -21.96
CA GLY A 455 6.05 9.79 -20.52
C GLY A 455 6.66 11.00 -19.81
N LYS A 456 7.75 11.56 -20.34
CA LYS A 456 8.34 12.81 -19.80
C LYS A 456 7.36 13.97 -19.86
N GLU A 457 6.68 14.15 -20.99
CA GLU A 457 5.67 15.20 -21.15
C GLU A 457 4.48 15.02 -20.18
N LEU A 458 4.00 13.79 -19.99
CA LEU A 458 2.93 13.51 -19.03
C LEU A 458 3.37 13.83 -17.61
N ALA A 459 4.53 13.35 -17.19
CA ALA A 459 4.98 13.55 -15.82
C ALA A 459 5.32 15.01 -15.50
N GLU A 460 5.85 15.80 -16.44
CA GLU A 460 5.95 17.25 -16.30
C GLU A 460 4.56 17.92 -16.14
N THR A 461 3.57 17.47 -16.92
CA THR A 461 2.20 17.99 -16.86
C THR A 461 1.53 17.67 -15.52
N ILE A 462 1.71 16.46 -14.99
CA ILE A 462 1.21 16.07 -13.66
C ILE A 462 1.86 16.94 -12.58
N ARG A 463 3.17 17.11 -12.61
CA ARG A 463 3.91 17.94 -11.64
C ARG A 463 3.51 19.43 -11.67
N SER A 464 3.03 19.93 -12.81
CA SER A 464 2.46 21.28 -12.93
C SER A 464 1.07 21.36 -12.29
N ALA A 465 0.22 20.35 -12.52
CA ALA A 465 -1.14 20.34 -12.00
C ALA A 465 -1.18 20.16 -10.47
N VAL A 466 -0.22 19.43 -9.90
CA VAL A 466 -0.01 19.36 -8.44
C VAL A 466 0.65 20.65 -7.96
N LYS A 467 -0.07 21.46 -7.18
CA LYS A 467 0.38 22.80 -6.76
C LYS A 467 1.22 22.79 -5.50
N TYR A 468 1.04 21.80 -4.64
CA TYR A 468 1.90 21.57 -3.51
C TYR A 468 1.83 20.10 -3.12
N ASN A 469 2.98 19.53 -2.79
CA ASN A 469 3.11 18.16 -2.31
C ASN A 469 4.11 18.13 -1.16
N ARG A 470 3.83 17.33 -0.12
CA ARG A 470 4.83 16.96 0.88
C ARG A 470 4.71 15.49 1.23
N THR A 471 5.86 14.91 1.56
CA THR A 471 6.01 13.51 1.89
C THR A 471 6.86 13.35 3.14
N SER A 472 6.77 12.21 3.83
CA SER A 472 7.78 11.79 4.80
C SER A 472 9.07 11.33 4.11
N SER A 473 10.18 11.27 4.82
CA SER A 473 11.52 11.01 4.25
C SER A 473 11.62 9.69 3.48
N GLY A 474 10.94 8.64 3.92
CA GLY A 474 10.93 7.33 3.26
C GLY A 474 9.99 7.22 2.04
N MET A 475 9.16 8.24 1.80
CA MET A 475 8.21 8.30 0.68
C MET A 475 8.83 9.07 -0.50
N THR A 476 9.98 8.60 -0.97
CA THR A 476 10.63 9.09 -2.19
C THR A 476 9.83 8.70 -3.43
N ASN A 477 10.01 9.44 -4.52
CA ASN A 477 9.31 9.24 -5.78
C ASN A 477 7.76 9.27 -5.68
N SER A 478 7.22 10.03 -4.73
CA SER A 478 5.79 10.38 -4.63
C SER A 478 5.60 11.86 -4.99
N TYR A 479 4.86 12.13 -6.06
CA TYR A 479 4.73 13.41 -6.74
C TYR A 479 3.31 13.98 -6.68
N GLY A 480 2.41 13.33 -5.94
CA GLY A 480 1.12 13.85 -5.50
C GLY A 480 -0.10 13.32 -6.25
N LEU A 481 0.06 12.46 -7.27
CA LEU A 481 -1.02 11.76 -7.95
C LEU A 481 -0.62 10.34 -8.35
N SER A 482 -1.30 9.36 -7.76
CA SER A 482 -1.20 7.96 -8.15
C SER A 482 -2.17 7.59 -9.28
N ILE A 483 -2.03 6.39 -9.83
CA ILE A 483 -2.96 5.77 -10.78
C ILE A 483 -2.98 4.25 -10.57
N TYR A 484 -4.09 3.58 -10.89
CA TYR A 484 -4.09 2.12 -10.95
C TYR A 484 -3.37 1.62 -12.21
N PHE A 485 -2.39 0.73 -12.05
CA PHE A 485 -1.74 0.01 -13.15
C PHE A 485 -1.37 -1.43 -12.72
N PRO A 486 -1.94 -2.46 -13.36
CA PRO A 486 -1.89 -3.84 -12.86
C PRO A 486 -0.47 -4.39 -12.73
N TYR A 487 -0.24 -5.20 -11.70
CA TYR A 487 1.00 -5.98 -11.55
C TYR A 487 0.85 -7.11 -10.51
N GLN A 488 0.35 -6.84 -9.31
CA GLN A 488 0.24 -7.82 -8.23
C GLN A 488 -1.11 -8.53 -8.19
N SER A 489 -2.17 -7.89 -8.71
CA SER A 489 -3.51 -8.49 -8.73
C SER A 489 -4.33 -8.09 -9.96
N THR A 490 -4.25 -8.92 -10.99
CA THR A 490 -4.99 -8.72 -12.25
C THR A 490 -6.51 -8.89 -12.12
N ARG A 491 -7.01 -9.40 -10.99
CA ARG A 491 -8.45 -9.52 -10.69
C ARG A 491 -9.20 -8.19 -10.74
N TYR A 492 -8.49 -7.06 -10.58
CA TYR A 492 -9.07 -5.73 -10.55
C TYR A 492 -9.12 -5.04 -11.91
N VAL A 493 -8.50 -5.58 -12.96
CA VAL A 493 -8.41 -4.93 -14.28
C VAL A 493 -9.80 -4.66 -14.85
N ASP A 494 -10.70 -5.65 -14.82
CA ASP A 494 -12.08 -5.48 -15.30
C ASP A 494 -12.86 -4.44 -14.48
N LYS A 495 -12.67 -4.42 -13.15
CA LYS A 495 -13.32 -3.46 -12.24
C LYS A 495 -12.82 -2.03 -12.49
N ALA A 496 -11.52 -1.87 -12.67
CA ALA A 496 -10.89 -0.58 -12.96
C ALA A 496 -11.36 -0.04 -14.31
N THR A 497 -11.31 -0.85 -15.38
CA THR A 497 -11.75 -0.43 -16.72
C THR A 497 -13.24 -0.05 -16.76
N GLN A 498 -14.11 -0.78 -16.05
CA GLN A 498 -15.52 -0.39 -15.90
C GLN A 498 -15.70 0.94 -15.17
N THR A 499 -14.87 1.19 -14.16
CA THR A 499 -14.87 2.46 -13.42
C THR A 499 -14.48 3.61 -14.34
N TYR A 500 -13.47 3.42 -15.19
CA TYR A 500 -12.99 4.41 -16.16
C TYR A 500 -14.08 4.82 -17.14
N ASP A 501 -14.82 3.85 -17.68
CA ASP A 501 -16.00 4.12 -18.52
C ASP A 501 -17.07 4.93 -17.77
N ALA A 502 -17.31 4.61 -16.49
CA ALA A 502 -18.32 5.27 -15.67
C ALA A 502 -17.96 6.72 -15.27
N ILE A 503 -16.68 7.05 -15.21
CA ILE A 503 -16.19 8.41 -14.89
C ILE A 503 -15.73 9.20 -16.12
N GLY A 504 -15.76 8.61 -17.31
CA GLY A 504 -15.46 9.28 -18.59
C GLY A 504 -13.97 9.42 -18.89
N MET A 505 -13.14 8.49 -18.39
CA MET A 505 -11.74 8.41 -18.80
C MET A 505 -11.59 7.87 -20.22
N ASP A 506 -10.45 8.17 -20.83
CA ASP A 506 -10.15 7.75 -22.20
C ASP A 506 -9.95 6.22 -22.30
N LYS A 507 -10.41 5.64 -23.41
CA LYS A 507 -10.35 4.20 -23.66
C LYS A 507 -8.94 3.70 -23.92
N ASP A 508 -8.02 4.57 -24.36
CA ASP A 508 -6.64 4.20 -24.66
C ASP A 508 -5.89 3.79 -23.39
N TYR A 509 -6.15 4.45 -22.24
CA TYR A 509 -5.58 4.02 -20.96
C TYR A 509 -6.12 2.65 -20.54
N ALA A 510 -7.44 2.46 -20.67
CA ALA A 510 -8.07 1.17 -20.41
C ALA A 510 -7.49 0.06 -21.32
N GLN A 511 -7.17 0.37 -22.58
CA GLN A 511 -6.53 -0.58 -23.49
C GLN A 511 -5.10 -0.92 -23.06
N ALA A 512 -4.29 0.09 -22.71
CA ALA A 512 -2.92 -0.10 -22.26
C ALA A 512 -2.83 -1.03 -21.04
N ILE A 513 -3.69 -0.84 -20.03
CA ILE A 513 -3.70 -1.71 -18.84
C ILE A 513 -4.16 -3.14 -19.15
N ARG A 514 -5.12 -3.33 -20.07
CA ARG A 514 -5.57 -4.66 -20.50
C ARG A 514 -4.47 -5.41 -21.24
N GLU A 515 -3.72 -4.73 -22.09
CA GLU A 515 -2.61 -5.32 -22.85
C GLU A 515 -1.44 -5.69 -21.97
N PHE A 516 -1.07 -4.80 -21.03
CA PHE A 516 -0.03 -5.10 -20.04
C PHE A 516 -0.41 -6.33 -19.22
N ALA A 517 -1.60 -6.31 -18.59
CA ALA A 517 -2.08 -7.42 -17.78
C ALA A 517 -2.19 -8.72 -18.59
N SER A 518 -2.60 -8.64 -19.86
CA SER A 518 -2.66 -9.81 -20.74
C SER A 518 -1.31 -10.46 -20.97
N MET A 519 -0.25 -9.66 -21.19
CA MET A 519 1.12 -10.16 -21.33
C MET A 519 1.64 -10.75 -20.03
N GLU A 520 1.39 -10.06 -18.91
CA GLU A 520 1.76 -10.50 -17.56
C GLU A 520 1.19 -11.90 -17.25
N VAL A 521 -0.14 -12.06 -17.31
CA VAL A 521 -0.77 -13.35 -16.97
C VAL A 521 -0.47 -14.45 -18.00
N SER A 522 -0.20 -14.09 -19.26
CA SER A 522 0.23 -15.06 -20.26
C SER A 522 1.63 -15.59 -19.94
N GLY A 523 2.55 -14.73 -19.50
CA GLY A 523 3.88 -15.13 -19.03
C GLY A 523 3.81 -15.98 -17.77
N GLN A 524 2.98 -15.60 -16.79
CA GLN A 524 2.74 -16.42 -15.59
C GLN A 524 2.17 -17.79 -15.96
N ALA A 525 1.17 -17.86 -16.85
CA ALA A 525 0.56 -19.11 -17.28
C ALA A 525 1.56 -20.01 -18.00
N ALA A 526 2.37 -19.45 -18.91
CA ALA A 526 3.47 -20.13 -19.57
C ALA A 526 4.49 -20.68 -18.57
N ALA A 527 4.68 -20.00 -17.45
CA ALA A 527 5.60 -20.40 -16.39
C ALA A 527 5.05 -21.46 -15.41
N GLY A 528 3.83 -21.97 -15.63
CA GLY A 528 3.14 -22.87 -14.69
C GLY A 528 2.34 -22.17 -13.58
N GLY A 529 2.35 -20.83 -13.57
CA GLY A 529 1.55 -19.96 -12.71
C GLY A 529 1.78 -20.18 -11.21
N SER A 530 0.69 -20.25 -10.46
CA SER A 530 0.66 -20.42 -9.00
C SER A 530 1.40 -21.68 -8.50
N THR A 531 1.55 -22.70 -9.34
CA THR A 531 2.25 -23.94 -8.96
C THR A 531 3.76 -23.76 -8.83
N THR A 532 4.34 -22.86 -9.63
CA THR A 532 5.77 -22.52 -9.58
C THR A 532 6.08 -21.38 -8.62
N GLY A 533 5.06 -20.63 -8.19
CA GLY A 533 5.18 -19.56 -7.19
C GLY A 533 5.34 -20.03 -5.74
N SER A 534 5.21 -21.33 -5.45
CA SER A 534 5.39 -21.90 -4.11
C SER A 534 6.84 -22.32 -3.85
N PRO A 535 7.42 -22.05 -2.65
CA PRO A 535 8.74 -22.56 -2.29
C PRO A 535 8.76 -24.08 -2.04
N ILE A 536 7.58 -24.69 -1.83
CA ILE A 536 7.45 -26.07 -1.38
C ILE A 536 8.09 -27.08 -2.35
N PRO A 537 7.83 -27.03 -3.67
CA PRO A 537 8.54 -27.89 -4.63
C PRO A 537 10.07 -27.88 -4.51
N SER A 538 10.65 -26.68 -4.34
CA SER A 538 12.08 -26.51 -4.15
C SER A 538 12.53 -27.09 -2.81
N LEU A 539 11.80 -26.78 -1.73
CA LEU A 539 12.10 -27.21 -0.37
C LEU A 539 12.19 -28.73 -0.24
N PHE A 540 11.40 -29.48 -1.01
CA PHE A 540 11.30 -30.94 -0.91
C PHE A 540 11.82 -31.71 -2.13
N GLY A 541 12.47 -31.03 -3.08
CA GLY A 541 13.00 -31.65 -4.30
C GLY A 541 11.93 -32.37 -5.13
N THR A 542 10.68 -31.91 -5.04
CA THR A 542 9.51 -32.53 -5.65
C THR A 542 8.98 -31.62 -6.75
N LEU A 543 9.63 -31.55 -7.92
CA LEU A 543 8.96 -30.99 -9.11
C LEU A 543 9.37 -31.62 -10.43
N LEU A 544 8.38 -31.70 -11.31
CA LEU A 544 8.38 -32.10 -12.74
C LEU A 544 8.47 -33.60 -13.08
N GLY A 545 7.67 -34.43 -12.41
CA GLY A 545 7.38 -35.81 -12.85
C GLY A 545 5.88 -36.18 -12.92
N GLY A 546 4.97 -35.29 -12.55
CA GLY A 546 3.54 -35.58 -12.50
C GLY A 546 2.71 -34.38 -12.94
N SER A 547 2.28 -34.39 -14.21
CA SER A 547 1.25 -33.48 -14.71
C SER A 547 -0.01 -33.55 -13.84
N PRO A 548 -0.66 -32.42 -13.48
CA PRO A 548 -2.00 -32.42 -12.88
C PRO A 548 -3.09 -32.83 -13.88
N TYR A 549 -2.80 -32.82 -15.19
CA TYR A 549 -3.71 -33.27 -16.25
C TYR A 549 -3.44 -34.74 -16.56
N GLY A 550 -3.98 -35.63 -15.72
CA GLY A 550 -3.80 -37.08 -15.86
C GLY A 550 -4.83 -37.88 -15.07
N GLY A 551 -6.13 -37.61 -15.28
CA GLY A 551 -7.18 -38.50 -14.81
C GLY A 551 -7.13 -39.85 -15.55
N GLY A 552 -6.74 -40.92 -14.86
CA GLY A 552 -6.78 -42.27 -15.43
C GLY A 552 -6.25 -43.34 -14.47
N SER A 553 -7.16 -44.00 -13.78
CA SER A 553 -6.87 -45.17 -12.94
C SER A 553 -6.17 -46.29 -13.71
N ALA A 554 -5.06 -46.82 -13.19
CA ALA A 554 -4.69 -48.22 -13.37
C ALA A 554 -3.73 -48.67 -12.26
N ALA A 555 -4.26 -49.50 -11.37
CA ALA A 555 -3.48 -50.27 -10.42
C ALA A 555 -2.53 -51.23 -11.17
N GLY A 556 -1.27 -51.27 -10.74
CA GLY A 556 -0.26 -52.22 -11.22
C GLY A 556 0.84 -52.39 -10.18
N SER A 557 0.66 -53.36 -9.30
CA SER A 557 1.64 -53.81 -8.30
C SER A 557 2.93 -54.31 -8.95
N GLY A 558 4.09 -53.86 -8.45
CA GLY A 558 5.39 -54.42 -8.81
C GLY A 558 6.47 -54.02 -7.81
N SER A 559 6.82 -54.94 -6.92
CA SER A 559 7.97 -54.89 -6.01
C SER A 559 9.30 -55.05 -6.79
N GLY A 560 10.32 -54.27 -6.45
CA GLY A 560 11.69 -54.48 -6.90
C GLY A 560 12.63 -53.33 -6.52
N GLY A 561 13.61 -53.60 -5.65
CA GLY A 561 14.62 -52.63 -5.25
C GLY A 561 15.85 -52.58 -6.17
N SER A 562 16.74 -51.63 -5.83
CA SER A 562 18.14 -51.44 -6.25
C SER A 562 18.44 -50.28 -7.23
N SER A 563 19.17 -49.29 -6.69
CA SER A 563 20.31 -48.53 -7.25
C SER A 563 20.24 -48.04 -8.71
N TYR A 564 20.33 -46.71 -8.92
CA TYR A 564 21.37 -46.03 -9.73
C TYR A 564 21.00 -44.55 -9.99
N GLY A 565 22.03 -43.69 -10.00
CA GLY A 565 22.14 -42.57 -10.94
C GLY A 565 21.69 -41.21 -10.45
N GLY A 566 22.65 -40.34 -10.14
CA GLY A 566 22.42 -38.91 -9.98
C GLY A 566 21.97 -38.26 -11.28
N SER A 567 20.78 -37.67 -11.24
CA SER A 567 20.34 -36.62 -12.14
C SER A 567 19.67 -35.58 -11.26
N SER A 568 20.28 -34.39 -11.19
CA SER A 568 19.68 -33.25 -10.49
C SER A 568 18.28 -32.98 -11.06
N PRO A 569 17.23 -32.80 -10.22
CA PRO A 569 15.88 -32.48 -10.69
C PRO A 569 15.78 -31.13 -11.41
N TYR A 570 16.80 -30.28 -11.34
CA TYR A 570 16.89 -28.99 -12.02
C TYR A 570 17.24 -29.11 -13.52
N GLY A 571 17.32 -30.32 -14.08
CA GLY A 571 17.79 -30.58 -15.45
C GLY A 571 16.73 -30.56 -16.56
N SER A 572 15.44 -30.35 -16.27
CA SER A 572 14.41 -30.22 -17.31
C SER A 572 13.76 -28.83 -17.26
N GLY A 573 14.41 -27.85 -17.90
CA GLY A 573 13.77 -26.56 -18.19
C GLY A 573 12.47 -26.78 -18.96
N MET A 574 11.53 -25.83 -18.87
CA MET A 574 10.33 -25.88 -19.70
C MET A 574 10.73 -25.71 -21.16
N ASN A 575 10.32 -26.64 -22.01
CA ASN A 575 10.57 -26.54 -23.44
C ASN A 575 9.44 -25.74 -24.13
N GLU A 576 9.73 -25.22 -25.32
CA GLU A 576 8.78 -24.42 -26.12
C GLU A 576 7.42 -25.11 -26.33
N GLU A 577 7.41 -26.45 -26.41
CA GLU A 577 6.20 -27.24 -26.60
C GLU A 577 5.29 -27.23 -25.35
N LEU A 578 5.87 -27.34 -24.14
CA LEU A 578 5.13 -27.25 -22.88
C LEU A 578 4.59 -25.83 -22.65
N ILE A 579 5.39 -24.80 -22.93
CA ILE A 579 4.97 -23.40 -22.85
C ILE A 579 3.75 -23.17 -23.76
N GLY A 580 3.82 -23.64 -25.01
CA GLY A 580 2.71 -23.54 -25.96
C GLY A 580 1.44 -24.26 -25.50
N GLN A 581 1.56 -25.43 -24.86
CA GLN A 581 0.41 -26.16 -24.31
C GLN A 581 -0.25 -25.45 -23.13
N LEU A 582 0.56 -25.00 -22.16
CA LEU A 582 0.07 -24.29 -20.97
C LEU A 582 -0.62 -22.98 -21.38
N LEU A 583 0.03 -22.20 -22.25
CA LEU A 583 -0.52 -20.97 -22.74
C LEU A 583 -1.76 -21.19 -23.61
N GLY A 584 -1.77 -22.22 -24.47
CA GLY A 584 -2.95 -22.59 -25.26
C GLY A 584 -4.16 -22.97 -24.39
N SER A 585 -3.95 -23.69 -23.29
CA SER A 585 -5.01 -24.01 -22.32
C SER A 585 -5.52 -22.75 -21.62
N PHE A 586 -4.61 -21.88 -21.21
CA PHE A 586 -4.92 -20.63 -20.54
C PHE A 586 -5.75 -19.69 -21.44
N LEU A 587 -5.28 -19.45 -22.67
CA LEU A 587 -5.99 -18.63 -23.66
C LEU A 587 -7.30 -19.28 -24.12
N GLY A 588 -7.41 -20.60 -24.01
CA GLY A 588 -8.65 -21.36 -24.20
C GLY A 588 -9.68 -21.19 -23.08
N GLY A 589 -9.35 -20.47 -21.99
CA GLY A 589 -10.25 -20.12 -20.90
C GLY A 589 -10.01 -20.86 -19.58
N ASP A 590 -8.93 -21.64 -19.45
CA ASP A 590 -8.54 -22.26 -18.18
C ASP A 590 -7.62 -21.33 -17.38
N TYR A 591 -8.23 -20.51 -16.52
CA TYR A 591 -7.52 -19.53 -15.70
C TYR A 591 -7.06 -20.08 -14.34
N SER A 592 -7.20 -21.39 -14.10
CA SER A 592 -6.91 -22.00 -12.79
C SER A 592 -5.44 -21.92 -12.38
N SER A 593 -4.53 -21.70 -13.33
CA SER A 593 -3.11 -21.51 -13.06
C SER A 593 -2.79 -20.15 -12.41
N ILE A 594 -3.64 -19.13 -12.56
CA ILE A 594 -3.36 -17.77 -12.09
C ILE A 594 -4.17 -17.47 -10.81
N SER A 595 -3.46 -17.10 -9.74
CA SER A 595 -4.08 -16.81 -8.45
C SER A 595 -5.06 -15.63 -8.56
N GLY A 596 -6.26 -15.80 -8.02
CA GLY A 596 -7.31 -14.76 -8.04
C GLY A 596 -8.00 -14.52 -9.38
N LEU A 597 -7.60 -15.20 -10.46
CA LEU A 597 -8.20 -15.08 -11.78
C LEU A 597 -9.25 -16.17 -12.03
N SER A 598 -10.30 -15.81 -12.77
CA SER A 598 -11.44 -16.66 -13.08
C SER A 598 -12.14 -16.16 -14.33
N SER A 599 -13.09 -16.93 -14.85
CA SER A 599 -13.88 -16.50 -16.00
C SER A 599 -14.73 -15.25 -15.74
N SER A 600 -14.98 -14.87 -14.48
CA SER A 600 -15.76 -13.68 -14.12
C SER A 600 -14.96 -12.37 -14.09
N ASN A 601 -13.63 -12.44 -14.09
CA ASN A 601 -12.74 -11.27 -13.99
C ASN A 601 -11.55 -11.33 -14.96
N ALA A 602 -11.70 -12.09 -16.05
CA ALA A 602 -10.72 -12.24 -17.13
C ALA A 602 -11.21 -11.63 -18.46
N GLY A 603 -12.15 -10.68 -18.40
CA GLY A 603 -12.66 -9.96 -19.56
C GLY A 603 -11.58 -9.18 -20.30
N PHE A 604 -10.56 -8.70 -19.58
CA PHE A 604 -9.41 -7.99 -20.14
C PHE A 604 -8.59 -8.76 -21.17
N LEU A 605 -8.69 -10.10 -21.19
CA LEU A 605 -8.04 -10.94 -22.21
C LEU A 605 -8.73 -10.88 -23.58
N GLN A 606 -9.91 -10.24 -23.67
CA GLN A 606 -10.63 -10.05 -24.91
C GLN A 606 -10.15 -8.78 -25.63
N GLY A 607 -10.07 -8.83 -26.96
CA GLY A 607 -9.71 -7.66 -27.77
C GLY A 607 -8.24 -7.26 -27.67
N ARG A 608 -7.34 -8.22 -27.43
CA ARG A 608 -5.89 -8.00 -27.47
C ARG A 608 -5.46 -7.53 -28.85
N MET A 609 -4.56 -6.54 -28.89
CA MET A 609 -3.96 -6.08 -30.15
C MET A 609 -2.84 -6.98 -30.64
N VAL A 610 -2.13 -7.67 -29.72
CA VAL A 610 -1.14 -8.68 -30.04
C VAL A 610 -1.83 -10.04 -30.20
N SER A 611 -1.49 -10.77 -31.27
CA SER A 611 -2.05 -12.10 -31.52
C SER A 611 -1.54 -13.14 -30.52
N ASP A 612 -2.25 -14.25 -30.41
CA ASP A 612 -1.84 -15.39 -29.58
C ASP A 612 -0.47 -15.92 -30.02
N GLU A 613 -0.22 -16.02 -31.33
CA GLU A 613 1.04 -16.46 -31.89
C GLU A 613 2.20 -15.52 -31.56
N GLU A 614 2.00 -14.21 -31.67
CA GLU A 614 3.01 -13.22 -31.30
C GLU A 614 3.29 -13.22 -29.79
N THR A 615 2.27 -13.43 -28.97
CA THR A 615 2.38 -13.55 -27.51
C THR A 615 3.22 -14.77 -27.14
N VAL A 616 2.94 -15.93 -27.74
CA VAL A 616 3.72 -17.17 -27.55
C VAL A 616 5.18 -16.93 -27.93
N GLN A 617 5.43 -16.33 -29.10
CA GLN A 617 6.79 -16.06 -29.55
C GLN A 617 7.55 -15.14 -28.59
N TYR A 618 6.91 -14.04 -28.16
CA TYR A 618 7.54 -13.11 -27.22
C TYR A 618 7.91 -13.79 -25.91
N ILE A 619 7.00 -14.59 -25.34
CA ILE A 619 7.25 -15.29 -24.07
C ILE A 619 8.38 -16.30 -24.23
N ASN A 620 8.40 -17.08 -25.32
CA ASN A 620 9.50 -18.00 -25.61
C ASN A 620 10.87 -17.27 -25.69
N ASP A 621 10.91 -16.09 -26.29
CA ASP A 621 12.15 -15.29 -26.41
C ASP A 621 12.56 -14.63 -25.07
N ASN A 622 11.66 -14.55 -24.09
CA ASN A 622 11.82 -13.76 -22.86
C ASN A 622 11.40 -14.52 -21.59
N HIS A 623 11.63 -15.83 -21.53
CA HIS A 623 11.36 -16.63 -20.33
C HIS A 623 12.64 -16.86 -19.51
N LEU A 624 12.46 -17.03 -18.19
CA LEU A 624 13.55 -17.41 -17.30
C LEU A 624 13.89 -18.90 -17.52
N ASP A 625 15.17 -19.20 -17.76
CA ASP A 625 15.67 -20.57 -17.84
C ASP A 625 15.82 -21.14 -16.43
N THR A 626 14.81 -21.89 -16.01
CA THR A 626 14.78 -22.51 -14.68
C THR A 626 15.84 -23.60 -14.51
N SER A 627 16.43 -24.12 -15.59
CA SER A 627 17.51 -25.10 -15.51
C SER A 627 18.84 -24.51 -15.05
N ALA A 628 18.95 -23.18 -15.01
CA ALA A 628 20.09 -22.45 -14.49
C ALA A 628 19.97 -22.12 -12.98
N LEU A 629 18.83 -22.42 -12.34
CA LEU A 629 18.55 -22.06 -10.93
C LEU A 629 19.09 -23.08 -9.91
N TYR A 630 20.32 -23.55 -10.12
CA TYR A 630 20.99 -24.52 -9.25
C TYR A 630 22.31 -23.97 -8.68
N TRP A 631 22.77 -24.59 -7.59
CA TRP A 631 23.99 -24.16 -6.91
C TRP A 631 25.22 -24.90 -7.42
N THR A 632 26.31 -24.15 -7.55
CA THR A 632 27.68 -24.65 -7.82
C THR A 632 28.62 -24.17 -6.72
N GLU A 633 29.84 -24.70 -6.67
CA GLU A 633 30.85 -24.26 -5.71
C GLU A 633 31.88 -23.37 -6.41
N ASN A 634 32.13 -22.17 -5.87
CA ASN A 634 33.18 -21.28 -6.37
C ASN A 634 34.57 -21.65 -5.83
N GLU A 635 35.61 -20.92 -6.25
CA GLU A 635 37.00 -21.16 -5.82
C GLU A 635 37.21 -21.01 -4.30
N GLU A 636 36.34 -20.29 -3.59
CA GLU A 636 36.37 -20.09 -2.14
C GLU A 636 35.63 -21.19 -1.36
N GLY A 637 35.03 -22.16 -2.06
CA GLY A 637 34.22 -23.22 -1.46
C GLY A 637 32.80 -22.77 -1.07
N LYS A 638 32.33 -21.64 -1.59
CA LYS A 638 30.97 -21.12 -1.32
C LYS A 638 30.00 -21.58 -2.40
N ALA A 639 28.76 -21.85 -1.98
CA ALA A 639 27.66 -22.12 -2.89
C ALA A 639 27.29 -20.83 -3.66
N VAL A 640 27.35 -20.88 -4.99
CA VAL A 640 27.04 -19.78 -5.89
C VAL A 640 26.12 -20.21 -7.04
N MET A 641 25.28 -19.29 -7.50
CA MET A 641 24.40 -19.48 -8.65
C MET A 641 24.76 -18.48 -9.76
N THR A 642 24.96 -18.99 -10.97
CA THR A 642 25.37 -18.20 -12.14
C THR A 642 24.21 -18.06 -13.11
N LEU A 643 23.86 -16.80 -13.45
CA LEU A 643 22.93 -16.49 -14.54
C LEU A 643 23.62 -15.57 -15.55
N SER A 644 23.25 -15.70 -16.82
CA SER A 644 23.72 -14.77 -17.84
C SER A 644 23.15 -13.36 -17.63
N GLU A 645 23.82 -12.32 -18.15
CA GLU A 645 23.30 -10.94 -18.10
C GLU A 645 21.87 -10.85 -18.66
N GLN A 646 21.56 -11.58 -19.74
CA GLN A 646 20.22 -11.61 -20.36
C GLN A 646 19.13 -12.21 -19.46
N GLN A 647 19.52 -13.14 -18.57
CA GLN A 647 18.63 -13.77 -17.60
C GLN A 647 18.47 -12.89 -16.36
N TRP A 648 19.54 -12.24 -15.88
CA TRP A 648 19.46 -11.19 -14.85
C TRP A 648 18.57 -10.03 -15.31
N ASP A 649 18.66 -9.68 -16.58
CA ASP A 649 17.81 -8.68 -17.22
C ASP A 649 16.30 -9.04 -17.18
N LEU A 650 15.92 -10.29 -16.92
CA LEU A 650 14.53 -10.70 -16.75
C LEU A 650 14.05 -10.60 -15.31
N ILE A 651 14.93 -10.38 -14.33
CA ILE A 651 14.62 -10.46 -12.90
C ILE A 651 14.37 -9.05 -12.36
N HIS A 652 13.21 -8.88 -11.72
CA HIS A 652 12.81 -7.64 -11.05
C HIS A 652 13.12 -7.65 -9.55
N SER A 653 12.95 -8.79 -8.87
CA SER A 653 13.23 -8.89 -7.44
C SER A 653 13.87 -10.23 -7.07
N LEU A 654 14.59 -10.22 -5.95
CA LEU A 654 15.25 -11.37 -5.34
C LEU A 654 14.98 -11.32 -3.83
N ASP A 655 14.48 -12.41 -3.27
CA ASP A 655 14.26 -12.57 -1.83
C ASP A 655 14.81 -13.92 -1.35
N LEU A 656 15.31 -13.97 -0.12
CA LEU A 656 15.69 -15.19 0.59
C LEU A 656 14.53 -15.66 1.45
N ASN A 657 14.12 -16.92 1.32
CA ASN A 657 13.19 -17.57 2.24
C ASN A 657 13.93 -18.59 3.10
N LEU A 658 13.74 -18.51 4.41
CA LEU A 658 14.38 -19.40 5.38
C LEU A 658 13.34 -20.19 6.17
N PHE A 659 13.52 -21.51 6.19
CA PHE A 659 12.75 -22.44 6.99
C PHE A 659 13.61 -23.05 8.09
N TYR A 660 13.09 -23.09 9.31
CA TYR A 660 13.75 -23.74 10.44
C TYR A 660 13.09 -25.09 10.74
N ASP A 661 13.88 -26.16 10.81
CA ASP A 661 13.45 -27.51 11.18
C ASP A 661 13.42 -27.64 12.72
N ASP A 662 12.22 -27.74 13.30
CA ASP A 662 12.03 -27.90 14.74
C ASP A 662 12.12 -29.35 15.23
N GLY A 663 12.38 -30.30 14.33
CA GLY A 663 12.39 -31.74 14.58
C GLY A 663 11.06 -32.44 14.29
N GLU A 664 9.96 -31.69 14.13
CA GLU A 664 8.65 -32.22 13.74
C GLU A 664 8.18 -31.72 12.35
N GLY A 665 8.79 -30.66 11.85
CA GLY A 665 8.45 -30.01 10.58
C GLY A 665 9.19 -28.68 10.43
N PHE A 666 8.67 -27.80 9.57
CA PHE A 666 9.31 -26.54 9.22
C PHE A 666 8.50 -25.33 9.69
N ILE A 667 9.16 -24.45 10.44
CA ILE A 667 8.70 -23.10 10.73
C ILE A 667 9.18 -22.19 9.60
N ASP A 668 8.26 -21.50 8.92
CA ASP A 668 8.58 -20.47 7.93
C ASP A 668 8.94 -19.17 8.64
N LEU A 669 10.20 -18.76 8.51
CA LEU A 669 10.70 -17.48 9.05
C LEU A 669 10.53 -16.32 8.05
N GLY A 670 10.00 -16.61 6.87
CA GLY A 670 9.54 -15.63 5.90
C GLY A 670 10.58 -15.24 4.86
N LEU A 671 10.34 -14.10 4.21
CA LEU A 671 11.03 -13.59 3.03
C LEU A 671 11.80 -12.33 3.37
N ASP A 672 13.10 -12.32 3.08
CA ASP A 672 13.98 -11.20 3.37
C ASP A 672 14.86 -10.85 2.16
N ASN A 673 15.10 -9.58 1.89
CA ASN A 673 15.94 -9.15 0.77
C ASN A 673 17.42 -9.13 1.19
N ILE A 674 17.96 -10.29 1.58
CA ILE A 674 19.38 -10.45 1.93
C ILE A 674 20.07 -11.41 0.97
N TYR A 675 21.06 -10.89 0.26
CA TYR A 675 21.90 -11.64 -0.66
C TYR A 675 23.19 -10.87 -0.89
N SER A 676 24.17 -11.56 -1.49
CA SER A 676 25.43 -10.96 -1.90
C SER A 676 25.88 -11.55 -3.22
N PHE A 677 26.79 -10.85 -3.91
CA PHE A 677 27.36 -11.31 -5.16
C PHE A 677 28.88 -11.41 -5.05
N ASP A 678 29.47 -12.40 -5.71
CA ASP A 678 30.93 -12.48 -5.82
C ASP A 678 31.46 -11.52 -6.90
N LYS A 679 32.79 -11.48 -7.06
CA LYS A 679 33.48 -10.60 -8.02
C LYS A 679 33.18 -10.97 -9.48
N GLU A 680 32.77 -12.22 -9.75
CA GLU A 680 32.30 -12.70 -11.05
C GLU A 680 30.83 -12.34 -11.31
N GLY A 681 30.11 -11.91 -10.27
CA GLY A 681 28.71 -11.53 -10.35
C GLY A 681 27.73 -12.67 -10.10
N ASN A 682 28.19 -13.79 -9.53
CA ASN A 682 27.34 -14.90 -9.15
C ASN A 682 26.64 -14.59 -7.83
N LEU A 683 25.38 -15.01 -7.70
CA LEU A 683 24.66 -14.93 -6.44
C LEU A 683 25.32 -15.87 -5.43
N VAL A 684 25.74 -15.36 -4.28
CA VAL A 684 26.33 -16.14 -3.19
C VAL A 684 25.25 -16.47 -2.17
N ALA A 685 25.11 -17.76 -1.87
CA ALA A 685 24.14 -18.23 -0.91
C ALA A 685 24.47 -17.77 0.53
N ASP A 686 23.43 -17.47 1.29
CA ASP A 686 23.54 -17.22 2.71
C ASP A 686 23.82 -18.49 3.51
N GLU A 687 24.56 -18.37 4.61
CA GLU A 687 24.87 -19.50 5.49
C GLU A 687 23.72 -19.89 6.44
N GLY A 688 22.64 -19.11 6.52
CA GLY A 688 21.45 -19.43 7.30
C GLY A 688 21.64 -19.42 8.81
N LYS A 689 22.69 -18.80 9.32
CA LYS A 689 23.02 -18.79 10.76
C LYS A 689 22.24 -17.75 11.56
N THR A 690 21.68 -16.75 10.89
CA THR A 690 21.06 -15.59 11.51
C THR A 690 19.76 -15.20 10.79
N TRP A 691 18.79 -14.70 11.53
CA TRP A 691 17.54 -14.18 10.99
C TRP A 691 17.06 -12.94 11.76
N LEU A 692 16.11 -12.20 11.20
CA LEU A 692 15.55 -11.01 11.83
C LEU A 692 14.92 -11.34 13.20
N GLY A 693 15.17 -10.47 14.16
CA GLY A 693 14.55 -10.49 15.47
C GLY A 693 14.15 -9.10 15.96
N ILE A 694 13.14 -9.09 16.84
CA ILE A 694 12.68 -7.91 17.58
C ILE A 694 12.96 -8.15 19.06
N ASN A 695 13.75 -7.29 19.71
CA ASN A 695 14.21 -7.49 21.09
C ASN A 695 14.86 -8.88 21.32
N ASN A 696 15.65 -9.34 20.34
CA ASN A 696 16.23 -10.69 20.25
C ASN A 696 15.23 -11.85 20.17
N HIS A 697 13.93 -11.59 20.02
CA HIS A 697 12.96 -12.60 19.67
C HIS A 697 13.02 -12.83 18.16
N ILE A 698 13.25 -14.05 17.69
CA ILE A 698 13.25 -14.38 16.26
C ILE A 698 11.83 -14.21 15.73
N VAL A 699 11.67 -13.53 14.60
CA VAL A 699 10.35 -13.21 14.04
C VAL A 699 10.24 -13.61 12.57
N PRO A 700 9.06 -14.08 12.12
CA PRO A 700 8.75 -14.21 10.71
C PRO A 700 8.69 -12.83 10.07
N TYR A 701 9.57 -12.59 9.10
CA TYR A 701 9.69 -11.31 8.42
C TYR A 701 9.33 -11.48 6.95
N TYR A 702 8.56 -10.55 6.40
CA TYR A 702 8.19 -10.56 5.00
C TYR A 702 8.50 -9.20 4.40
N HIS A 703 9.51 -9.14 3.53
CA HIS A 703 9.82 -8.01 2.69
C HIS A 703 8.59 -7.62 1.85
N LEU A 704 8.27 -6.33 1.82
CA LEU A 704 7.12 -5.76 1.12
C LEU A 704 7.54 -4.91 -0.08
N ASP A 705 8.49 -3.98 0.13
CA ASP A 705 8.91 -3.02 -0.89
C ASP A 705 10.35 -2.57 -0.68
N THR A 706 11.04 -2.29 -1.78
CA THR A 706 12.35 -1.62 -1.83
C THR A 706 12.24 -0.46 -2.81
N SER A 707 12.51 0.75 -2.34
CA SER A 707 12.50 1.95 -3.18
C SER A 707 13.81 2.70 -3.09
N GLU A 708 14.24 3.23 -4.24
CA GLU A 708 15.51 3.93 -4.42
C GLU A 708 15.30 5.23 -5.22
N ASP A 709 15.95 6.31 -4.78
CA ASP A 709 16.07 7.58 -5.50
C ASP A 709 17.49 8.15 -5.30
N GLY A 710 18.37 7.86 -6.26
CA GLY A 710 19.78 8.21 -6.16
C GLY A 710 20.45 7.50 -4.98
N ASP A 711 20.93 8.27 -4.00
CA ASP A 711 21.55 7.74 -2.79
C ASP A 711 20.53 7.44 -1.67
N ASN A 712 19.28 7.92 -1.81
CA ASN A 712 18.21 7.67 -0.85
C ASN A 712 17.53 6.33 -1.14
N TRP A 713 17.27 5.55 -0.10
CA TRP A 713 16.61 4.27 -0.23
C TRP A 713 15.73 3.97 0.99
N THR A 714 14.73 3.13 0.80
CA THR A 714 13.87 2.64 1.87
C THR A 714 13.46 1.21 1.57
N ILE A 715 13.60 0.33 2.55
CA ILE A 715 13.13 -1.06 2.50
C ILE A 715 12.08 -1.22 3.58
N THR A 716 10.90 -1.70 3.19
CA THR A 716 9.79 -1.93 4.11
C THR A 716 9.47 -3.41 4.14
N GLY A 717 9.26 -3.95 5.34
CA GLY A 717 8.71 -5.29 5.51
C GLY A 717 7.71 -5.34 6.66
N ARG A 718 7.11 -6.52 6.86
CA ARG A 718 6.15 -6.74 7.94
C ARG A 718 6.46 -7.97 8.77
N VAL A 719 6.01 -7.93 10.02
CA VAL A 719 6.01 -9.06 10.95
C VAL A 719 4.58 -9.31 11.44
N PRO A 720 3.95 -10.46 11.11
CA PRO A 720 2.62 -10.79 11.59
C PRO A 720 2.63 -11.09 13.09
N ALA A 721 1.72 -10.46 13.83
CA ALA A 721 1.64 -10.58 15.28
C ALA A 721 0.20 -10.37 15.82
N PHE A 722 0.05 -10.62 17.11
CA PHE A 722 -1.03 -10.08 17.92
C PHE A 722 -0.48 -8.97 18.82
N LEU A 723 -1.14 -7.81 18.84
CA LEU A 723 -0.93 -6.72 19.80
C LEU A 723 -2.11 -6.73 20.76
N ASN A 724 -1.88 -7.10 22.03
CA ASN A 724 -2.95 -7.24 23.03
C ASN A 724 -4.14 -8.10 22.54
N ASP A 725 -3.83 -9.21 21.85
CA ASP A 725 -4.78 -10.13 21.22
C ASP A 725 -5.54 -9.61 19.98
N GLU A 726 -5.22 -8.41 19.49
CA GLU A 726 -5.70 -7.95 18.19
C GLU A 726 -4.69 -8.29 17.08
N ARG A 727 -5.17 -8.81 15.95
CA ARG A 727 -4.31 -9.21 14.84
C ARG A 727 -3.73 -7.97 14.13
N VAL A 728 -2.40 -7.92 14.04
CA VAL A 728 -1.66 -6.82 13.40
C VAL A 728 -0.52 -7.33 12.53
N ASN A 729 -0.03 -6.46 11.65
CA ASN A 729 1.28 -6.53 11.01
C ASN A 729 2.13 -5.39 11.59
N LEU A 730 3.23 -5.72 12.27
CA LEU A 730 4.22 -4.72 12.62
C LEU A 730 4.98 -4.32 11.36
N ILE A 731 5.09 -3.02 11.09
CA ILE A 731 5.81 -2.49 9.94
C ILE A 731 7.25 -2.21 10.35
N ILE A 732 8.20 -2.77 9.60
CA ILE A 732 9.63 -2.61 9.80
C ILE A 732 10.19 -1.79 8.64
N VAL A 733 10.92 -0.72 8.94
CA VAL A 733 11.49 0.18 7.95
C VAL A 733 13.00 0.23 8.12
N PHE A 734 13.74 0.10 7.02
CA PHE A 734 15.16 0.36 6.90
C PHE A 734 15.36 1.51 5.92
N ASP A 735 16.16 2.50 6.28
CA ASP A 735 16.42 3.68 5.43
C ASP A 735 17.84 4.22 5.69
N ASN A 736 18.20 5.32 5.02
CA ASN A 736 19.51 5.96 5.17
C ASN A 736 19.84 6.36 6.63
N ASP A 737 18.85 6.81 7.40
CA ASP A 737 19.04 7.28 8.78
C ASP A 737 19.03 6.10 9.78
N HIS A 738 18.34 5.02 9.43
CA HIS A 738 18.13 3.81 10.21
C HIS A 738 18.52 2.55 9.40
N PRO A 739 19.79 2.39 8.98
CA PRO A 739 20.20 1.26 8.14
C PRO A 739 20.07 -0.10 8.82
N LYS A 740 19.93 -0.11 10.15
CA LYS A 740 19.71 -1.31 10.98
C LYS A 740 18.23 -1.66 11.17
N GLY A 741 17.34 -0.80 10.71
CA GLY A 741 15.89 -0.95 10.81
C GLY A 741 15.30 -0.55 12.15
N PHE A 742 14.00 -0.26 12.14
CA PHE A 742 13.19 0.02 13.32
C PHE A 742 11.72 -0.39 13.10
N VAL A 743 10.96 -0.52 14.19
CA VAL A 743 9.51 -0.78 14.13
C VAL A 743 8.78 0.56 13.96
N ALA A 744 8.14 0.78 12.81
CA ALA A 744 7.45 2.02 12.47
C ALA A 744 6.00 2.10 12.99
N GLY A 745 5.38 0.96 13.32
CA GLY A 745 4.01 0.90 13.85
C GLY A 745 3.34 -0.45 13.63
N ALA A 746 2.04 -0.54 13.93
CA ALA A 746 1.26 -1.78 13.87
C ALA A 746 -0.03 -1.64 13.04
N GLN A 747 -0.05 -2.18 11.83
CA GLN A 747 -1.23 -2.15 10.97
C GLN A 747 -2.23 -3.25 11.37
N THR A 748 -3.47 -2.90 11.70
CA THR A 748 -4.52 -3.90 11.98
C THR A 748 -4.87 -4.73 10.73
N VAL A 749 -5.10 -6.02 10.94
CA VAL A 749 -5.57 -6.94 9.90
C VAL A 749 -7.04 -7.26 10.15
N TYR A 750 -7.90 -7.00 9.17
CA TYR A 750 -9.33 -7.36 9.26
C TYR A 750 -9.57 -8.79 8.80
N GLU A 751 -10.31 -9.58 9.58
CA GLU A 751 -10.58 -11.01 9.30
C GLU A 751 -11.69 -11.25 8.25
N ASP A 752 -12.30 -10.22 7.68
CA ASP A 752 -13.54 -10.31 6.91
C ASP A 752 -13.30 -10.01 5.41
N GLU A 753 -13.37 -11.05 4.56
CA GLU A 753 -13.15 -11.01 3.10
C GLU A 753 -14.05 -10.00 2.36
N LYS A 754 -15.08 -9.46 3.01
CA LYS A 754 -16.01 -8.45 2.45
C LYS A 754 -15.53 -7.01 2.61
N ILE A 755 -14.45 -6.79 3.34
CA ILE A 755 -13.92 -5.47 3.63
C ILE A 755 -12.78 -5.19 2.66
N GLU A 756 -13.11 -4.66 1.48
CA GLU A 756 -12.14 -4.15 0.51
C GLU A 756 -11.68 -2.72 0.86
N VAL A 757 -11.56 -2.38 2.15
CA VAL A 757 -11.04 -1.07 2.59
C VAL A 757 -9.74 -1.23 3.36
N LEU A 758 -8.84 -0.27 3.16
CA LEU A 758 -7.57 -0.23 3.85
C LEU A 758 -7.68 0.65 5.07
N ALA A 759 -7.32 0.08 6.21
CA ALA A 759 -7.24 0.84 7.44
C ALA A 759 -6.25 2.00 7.27
N LYS A 760 -6.53 3.17 7.84
CA LYS A 760 -5.44 4.07 8.26
C LYS A 760 -4.44 3.26 9.11
N ASN A 761 -3.14 3.42 8.87
CA ASN A 761 -2.11 2.66 9.58
C ASN A 761 -2.24 2.90 11.09
N LEU A 762 -2.23 1.81 11.87
CA LEU A 762 -2.76 1.78 13.22
C LEU A 762 -1.68 1.85 14.32
N THR A 763 -2.13 2.42 15.43
CA THR A 763 -1.71 2.24 16.83
C THR A 763 -0.25 2.51 17.18
N GLU A 764 -0.03 3.58 17.97
CA GLU A 764 1.19 3.73 18.78
C GLU A 764 1.33 2.50 19.68
N ILE A 765 2.43 1.76 19.51
CA ILE A 765 2.79 0.65 20.41
C ILE A 765 3.26 1.27 21.72
N ALA A 766 2.54 1.04 22.81
CA ALA A 766 2.78 1.68 24.09
C ALA A 766 3.52 0.77 25.07
N ASP A 767 4.17 1.38 26.07
CA ASP A 767 4.74 0.65 27.20
C ASP A 767 3.67 -0.19 27.90
N GLY A 768 3.97 -1.47 28.11
CA GLY A 768 3.07 -2.45 28.70
C GLY A 768 2.25 -3.26 27.69
N ASP A 769 2.25 -2.88 26.41
CA ASP A 769 1.62 -3.69 25.35
C ASP A 769 2.31 -5.04 25.22
N VAL A 770 1.54 -6.06 24.82
CA VAL A 770 2.03 -7.43 24.65
C VAL A 770 1.97 -7.83 23.18
N LEU A 771 3.15 -8.15 22.63
CA LEU A 771 3.32 -8.66 21.28
C LEU A 771 3.47 -10.18 21.30
N THR A 772 2.63 -10.88 20.53
CA THR A 772 2.77 -12.32 20.26
C THR A 772 2.95 -12.54 18.77
N PHE A 773 4.14 -12.97 18.33
CA PHE A 773 4.43 -13.18 16.91
C PHE A 773 3.78 -14.45 16.37
N ILE A 774 3.61 -14.52 15.05
CA ILE A 774 2.89 -15.59 14.36
C ILE A 774 3.76 -16.15 13.24
N CYS A 775 3.87 -17.48 13.14
CA CYS A 775 4.59 -18.18 12.08
C CYS A 775 3.70 -19.18 11.34
N ASP A 776 4.00 -19.42 10.07
CA ASP A 776 3.42 -20.54 9.32
C ASP A 776 4.22 -21.82 9.57
N TYR A 777 3.54 -22.96 9.52
CA TYR A 777 4.15 -24.25 9.79
C TYR A 777 3.78 -25.29 8.73
N TYR A 778 4.78 -26.07 8.33
CA TYR A 778 4.67 -27.06 7.26
C TYR A 778 5.18 -28.42 7.75
N SER A 779 4.53 -29.49 7.34
CA SER A 779 5.03 -30.86 7.57
C SER A 779 6.22 -31.19 6.66
N TYR A 780 6.92 -32.29 6.97
CA TYR A 780 8.03 -32.78 6.14
C TYR A 780 7.66 -33.21 4.71
N ASP A 781 6.36 -33.37 4.41
CA ASP A 781 5.87 -33.59 3.04
C ASP A 781 5.43 -32.28 2.36
N GLY A 782 5.72 -31.13 2.98
CA GLY A 782 5.50 -29.81 2.42
C GLY A 782 4.07 -29.29 2.47
N LYS A 783 3.18 -29.97 3.22
CA LYS A 783 1.82 -29.49 3.39
C LYS A 783 1.76 -28.44 4.48
N TYR A 784 1.20 -27.28 4.14
CA TYR A 784 0.80 -26.27 5.10
C TYR A 784 -0.12 -26.91 6.16
N GLN A 785 0.23 -26.75 7.42
CA GLN A 785 -0.54 -27.27 8.55
C GLN A 785 -1.47 -26.19 9.09
N ASP A 786 -0.90 -25.11 9.61
CA ASP A 786 -1.60 -23.91 10.07
C ASP A 786 -0.58 -22.80 10.37
N SER A 787 -1.08 -21.64 10.80
CA SER A 787 -0.30 -20.62 11.48
C SER A 787 -0.40 -20.81 12.97
N TYR A 788 0.68 -20.48 13.69
CA TYR A 788 0.81 -20.70 15.12
C TYR A 788 1.35 -19.45 15.81
N ARG A 789 0.97 -19.27 17.09
CA ARG A 789 1.61 -18.28 17.95
C ARG A 789 3.02 -18.77 18.30
N MET A 790 3.98 -17.86 18.29
CA MET A 790 5.33 -18.13 18.74
C MET A 790 5.42 -18.01 20.27
N PRO A 791 6.27 -18.82 20.93
CA PRO A 791 6.45 -18.81 22.39
C PRO A 791 7.06 -17.50 22.87
N LYS A 792 6.94 -17.20 24.17
CA LYS A 792 7.55 -16.02 24.84
C LYS A 792 7.10 -14.66 24.27
N PRO A 793 5.83 -14.28 24.46
CA PRO A 793 5.35 -12.94 24.11
C PRO A 793 6.26 -11.83 24.65
N VAL A 794 6.43 -10.77 23.88
CA VAL A 794 7.27 -9.62 24.21
C VAL A 794 6.39 -8.53 24.83
N THR A 795 6.65 -8.18 26.09
CA THR A 795 6.08 -6.98 26.70
C THR A 795 6.92 -5.76 26.31
N VAL A 796 6.30 -4.78 25.68
CA VAL A 796 6.93 -3.54 25.23
C VAL A 796 7.35 -2.72 26.44
N ASN A 797 8.63 -2.32 26.47
CA ASN A 797 9.21 -1.46 27.50
C ASN A 797 10.28 -0.59 26.83
N GLY A 798 9.92 0.63 26.44
CA GLY A 798 10.72 1.49 25.59
C GLY A 798 10.76 1.01 24.13
N ASP A 799 11.78 1.45 23.41
CA ASP A 799 11.90 1.22 21.97
C ASP A 799 12.12 -0.26 21.63
N LEU A 800 11.43 -0.74 20.58
CA LEU A 800 11.63 -2.06 20.02
C LEU A 800 12.90 -2.08 19.15
N THR A 801 13.84 -2.95 19.49
CA THR A 801 15.11 -3.08 18.77
C THR A 801 15.00 -4.10 17.64
N VAL A 802 15.42 -3.72 16.43
CA VAL A 802 15.49 -4.59 15.26
C VAL A 802 16.94 -4.99 15.00
N SER A 803 17.18 -6.29 14.81
CA SER A 803 18.49 -6.84 14.49
C SER A 803 18.40 -8.25 13.94
N ASP A 804 19.41 -8.69 13.21
CA ASP A 804 19.60 -10.11 12.94
C ASP A 804 20.13 -10.79 14.20
N VAL A 805 19.67 -12.00 14.52
CA VAL A 805 20.11 -12.75 15.71
C VAL A 805 20.49 -14.17 15.34
N LEU A 806 21.42 -14.76 16.10
CA LEU A 806 21.81 -16.16 15.87
C LEU A 806 20.62 -17.09 16.09
N LEU A 807 20.34 -17.95 15.11
CA LEU A 807 19.37 -19.02 15.28
C LEU A 807 19.91 -20.05 16.30
N PRO A 808 19.02 -20.73 17.06
CA PRO A 808 19.41 -21.88 17.88
C PRO A 808 20.07 -22.98 17.03
N GLU A 809 20.81 -23.89 17.69
CA GLU A 809 21.32 -25.08 17.00
C GLU A 809 20.15 -25.90 16.46
N GLY A 810 20.12 -26.08 15.15
CA GLY A 810 19.04 -26.73 14.40
C GLY A 810 19.42 -26.80 12.93
N LYS A 811 18.58 -27.46 12.12
CA LYS A 811 18.77 -27.49 10.68
C LYS A 811 17.94 -26.38 10.05
N VAL A 812 18.48 -25.76 9.01
CA VAL A 812 17.76 -24.76 8.24
C VAL A 812 17.73 -25.14 6.77
N ARG A 813 16.67 -24.70 6.09
CA ARG A 813 16.57 -24.76 4.63
C ARG A 813 16.42 -23.37 4.07
N LEU A 814 17.20 -23.05 3.05
CA LEU A 814 17.18 -21.76 2.38
C LEU A 814 16.85 -21.94 0.92
N THR A 815 15.99 -21.09 0.37
CA THR A 815 15.74 -20.99 -1.07
C THR A 815 15.56 -19.53 -1.45
N TYR A 816 15.96 -19.16 -2.65
CA TYR A 816 15.79 -17.80 -3.15
C TYR A 816 14.59 -17.73 -4.09
N ARG A 817 13.75 -16.73 -3.89
CA ARG A 817 12.66 -16.35 -4.78
C ARG A 817 13.16 -15.31 -5.77
N LEU A 818 13.12 -15.63 -7.06
CA LEU A 818 13.35 -14.67 -8.14
C LEU A 818 12.00 -14.32 -8.76
N THR A 819 11.73 -13.03 -8.95
CA THR A 819 10.51 -12.56 -9.62
C THR A 819 10.87 -11.97 -10.97
N ASP A 820 10.24 -12.43 -12.05
CA ASP A 820 10.56 -11.99 -13.40
C ASP A 820 9.71 -10.79 -13.91
N ILE A 821 9.90 -10.44 -15.19
CA ILE A 821 9.16 -9.39 -15.90
C ILE A 821 7.65 -9.65 -16.07
N TYR A 822 7.15 -10.82 -15.72
CA TYR A 822 5.72 -11.14 -15.70
C TYR A 822 5.18 -11.19 -14.28
N ASN A 823 5.95 -10.71 -13.29
CA ASN A 823 5.66 -10.88 -11.87
C ASN A 823 5.52 -12.36 -11.46
N GLN A 824 6.14 -13.27 -12.21
CA GLN A 824 6.15 -14.69 -11.88
C GLN A 824 7.30 -14.99 -10.91
N ALA A 825 6.98 -15.67 -9.81
CA ALA A 825 7.97 -16.16 -8.88
C ALA A 825 8.54 -17.52 -9.30
N TYR A 826 9.86 -17.66 -9.16
CA TYR A 826 10.63 -18.88 -9.34
C TYR A 826 11.48 -19.11 -8.10
N TRP A 827 11.75 -20.37 -7.76
CA TRP A 827 12.50 -20.74 -6.57
C TRP A 827 13.74 -21.53 -6.94
N THR A 828 14.90 -21.13 -6.40
CA THR A 828 16.16 -21.87 -6.57
C THR A 828 16.12 -23.18 -5.83
N GLU A 829 17.07 -24.07 -6.11
CA GLU A 829 17.32 -25.23 -5.25
C GLU A 829 17.47 -24.86 -3.77
N ALA A 830 16.85 -25.67 -2.90
CA ALA A 830 16.94 -25.47 -1.47
C ALA A 830 18.30 -25.94 -0.93
N LEU A 831 19.02 -25.06 -0.25
CA LEU A 831 20.23 -25.38 0.48
C LEU A 831 19.88 -25.86 1.88
N ASN A 832 20.55 -26.92 2.34
CA ASN A 832 20.37 -27.50 3.66
C ASN A 832 21.62 -27.23 4.50
N HIS A 833 21.49 -26.53 5.63
CA HIS A 833 22.58 -26.22 6.56
C HIS A 833 22.33 -26.78 7.95
#